data_AF-A0A1H6JR66-F1
#
_entry.id   AF-A0A1H6JR66-F1
#
_cell.length_a   1.000
_cell.length_b   1.000
_cell.length_c   1.000
_cell.angle_alpha   90.00
_cell.angle_beta   90.00
_cell.angle_gamma   90.00
#
_symmetry.space_group_name_H-M   'P 1'
#
loop_
_entity.id
_entity.type
_entity.pdbx_description
1 polymer ?
#
loop_
_entity_poly.entity_id
_entity_poly.type
_entity_poly.pdbx_seq_one_letter_code
_entity_poly.pdbx_strand_id
1 'polypeptide(L)'
;MKNRDILLDVIGDVDEKLIPELTAPKKKKNIIKWTALGGICAAAAACAILLPKINKGSSVPLNSASQIIYDETKTGTEKINADVVFGSMGYEGVMAYDISELDTPSPWTSDMTLSSLPVYRNLANQSGENSYAVGAVYLSEEKMNEIAKNAASALKTKINDTKATYVRDFVQGGISDDIMNSVYSLEARCSNNITLTVYGNGKVKAEFSSRSLPDKYSFSYSNTSSAEAEKTLRYLSKEYAELLGYSSPVCYSYADRTYSGAESRSYYVFNKTGDTVQDILNFSLSYAEFAPDDNGDLMCIWLNNPSYTSEYMGNYPIITEKNAAELLINGYYFSTVPADFLKNGKITDSDISKTELIYRNNGEEYYQPYYKFYIELDASKLNMANGLKDYGIFYVPAVNSEYLNDFTPDITFEVNMPESSAKAVHIPAIELPETSDTANMDMIGLVVYQGRIYTQAYTYTGNEAEGIKHLIGEHLGTAKGNIDEWSSQDEYATEFASSVSGEVYSVKGYDTTFRICIYSEYEDENNEQKAFIQFLDDLNGIDLASGSELFEDRLHISENTEAVRFQYHDDWDWNRENLQDADISEETWKEFMSQLDSGGFVYTWNPDSSDNSIYDKNQAHLILSMTDGTTVKLRLIEGGYVGYEPLGWYFVKIPEDIFNAVYDACGGKH
;
A
#
# COMPACT_ATOMS: atom_id res chain seq x y z
N MET A 1 13.31 32.30 11.26
CA MET A 1 14.37 32.21 10.24
C MET A 1 14.34 33.48 9.43
N LYS A 2 15.50 34.03 9.07
CA LYS A 2 15.56 35.18 8.17
C LYS A 2 15.50 34.61 6.73
N ASN A 3 14.89 35.31 5.78
CA ASN A 3 14.76 34.89 4.36
C ASN A 3 16.09 34.53 3.66
N ARG A 4 17.23 34.78 4.31
CA ARG A 4 18.56 34.40 3.86
C ARG A 4 18.90 32.91 4.07
N ASP A 5 18.25 32.25 5.04
CA ASP A 5 18.59 30.87 5.42
C ASP A 5 17.78 29.83 4.61
N ILE A 6 16.63 30.22 4.03
CA ILE A 6 15.74 29.35 3.22
C ILE A 6 16.32 29.08 1.81
N LEU A 7 17.28 29.88 1.37
CA LEU A 7 17.73 29.86 -0.02
C LEU A 7 19.02 29.07 -0.24
N LEU A 8 19.92 29.05 0.74
CA LEU A 8 21.02 28.06 0.77
C LEU A 8 20.47 26.63 0.96
N ASP A 9 19.20 26.52 1.37
CA ASP A 9 18.47 25.27 1.53
C ASP A 9 17.97 24.62 0.24
N VAL A 10 17.87 25.39 -0.85
CA VAL A 10 17.32 24.93 -2.13
C VAL A 10 18.42 24.72 -3.18
N ILE A 11 19.58 25.36 -3.00
CA ILE A 11 20.67 25.41 -4.00
C ILE A 11 21.79 24.47 -3.56
N GLY A 12 21.55 23.16 -3.48
CA GLY A 12 22.65 22.19 -3.29
C GLY A 12 23.82 22.51 -4.25
N ASP A 13 25.07 22.37 -3.77
CA ASP A 13 26.28 22.78 -4.48
C ASP A 13 26.29 22.36 -5.97
N VAL A 14 26.17 23.32 -6.90
CA VAL A 14 26.35 23.13 -8.35
C VAL A 14 27.07 24.36 -8.94
N ASP A 15 28.19 24.15 -9.67
CA ASP A 15 29.10 25.21 -10.14
C ASP A 15 29.14 25.48 -11.69
N GLU A 16 29.31 26.78 -11.97
CA GLU A 16 29.51 27.71 -13.10
C GLU A 16 29.60 27.35 -14.61
N LYS A 17 29.70 26.10 -15.10
CA LYS A 17 30.24 25.90 -16.49
C LYS A 17 29.32 25.48 -17.65
N LEU A 18 28.00 25.43 -17.49
CA LEU A 18 27.14 24.81 -18.53
C LEU A 18 26.07 25.69 -19.18
N ILE A 19 26.24 27.03 -19.22
CA ILE A 19 25.35 27.89 -20.02
C ILE A 19 26.16 28.56 -21.15
N PRO A 20 25.90 28.22 -22.43
CA PRO A 20 26.28 29.09 -23.55
C PRO A 20 25.54 30.42 -23.39
N GLU A 21 26.26 31.54 -23.26
CA GLU A 21 25.70 32.89 -23.21
C GLU A 21 24.84 33.19 -24.45
N LEU A 22 23.55 32.93 -24.39
CA LEU A 22 22.58 33.38 -25.38
C LEU A 22 21.99 34.72 -24.95
N THR A 23 22.80 35.78 -25.01
CA THR A 23 22.27 37.16 -24.93
C THR A 23 21.52 37.52 -26.21
N ALA A 24 20.19 37.38 -26.22
CA ALA A 24 19.33 37.93 -27.27
C ALA A 24 18.74 39.30 -26.85
N PRO A 25 18.80 40.36 -27.69
CA PRO A 25 18.52 41.73 -27.28
C PRO A 25 17.01 42.07 -27.24
N LYS A 26 16.60 42.80 -26.18
CA LYS A 26 15.24 43.32 -25.95
C LYS A 26 14.69 44.12 -27.16
N LYS A 27 13.57 43.69 -27.75
CA LYS A 27 12.78 44.48 -28.72
C LYS A 27 11.43 44.95 -28.16
N LYS A 28 11.13 46.22 -28.46
CA LYS A 28 10.01 47.03 -27.97
C LYS A 28 8.63 46.50 -28.38
N LYS A 29 7.69 46.51 -27.43
CA LYS A 29 6.26 46.24 -27.62
C LYS A 29 5.60 47.28 -28.52
N ASN A 30 4.90 46.83 -29.57
CA ASN A 30 3.89 47.62 -30.28
C ASN A 30 2.51 46.98 -30.09
N ILE A 31 1.60 47.81 -29.61
CA ILE A 31 0.21 47.52 -29.28
C ILE A 31 -0.61 47.48 -30.58
N ILE A 32 -1.36 46.40 -30.82
CA ILE A 32 -2.47 46.41 -31.78
C ILE A 32 -3.72 45.86 -31.11
N LYS A 33 -4.73 46.72 -31.00
CA LYS A 33 -6.10 46.44 -30.54
C LYS A 33 -6.87 45.73 -31.64
N TRP A 34 -7.63 44.69 -31.30
CA TRP A 34 -8.80 44.28 -32.07
C TRP A 34 -10.00 44.07 -31.15
N THR A 35 -11.06 44.81 -31.45
CA THR A 35 -12.37 44.78 -30.80
C THR A 35 -13.33 43.86 -31.55
N ALA A 36 -14.01 43.02 -30.75
CA ALA A 36 -15.44 42.65 -30.80
C ALA A 36 -16.08 42.04 -32.07
N LEU A 37 -16.61 40.82 -31.87
CA LEU A 37 -17.96 40.26 -32.19
C LEU A 37 -17.78 38.79 -32.59
N GLY A 38 -18.47 37.78 -32.06
CA GLY A 38 -19.55 37.67 -31.09
C GLY A 38 -20.17 36.27 -31.21
N GLY A 39 -20.88 35.81 -30.17
CA GLY A 39 -21.98 34.84 -30.34
C GLY A 39 -21.72 33.37 -29.96
N ILE A 40 -21.81 33.07 -28.66
CA ILE A 40 -22.62 32.02 -28.02
C ILE A 40 -22.82 30.70 -28.80
N CYS A 41 -22.28 29.61 -28.26
CA CYS A 41 -23.00 28.34 -28.10
C CYS A 41 -22.50 27.64 -26.83
N ALA A 42 -23.38 27.54 -25.84
CA ALA A 42 -23.25 26.66 -24.70
C ALA A 42 -23.43 25.21 -25.16
N ALA A 43 -22.44 24.34 -24.91
CA ALA A 43 -22.58 22.89 -24.76
C ALA A 43 -21.22 22.26 -24.46
N ALA A 44 -20.90 22.05 -23.18
CA ALA A 44 -19.96 21.02 -22.75
C ALA A 44 -20.20 20.75 -21.26
N ALA A 45 -21.31 20.09 -20.98
CA ALA A 45 -21.42 19.25 -19.80
C ALA A 45 -20.50 18.02 -20.01
N ALA A 46 -19.81 17.63 -18.94
CA ALA A 46 -19.20 16.32 -18.73
C ALA A 46 -18.00 15.95 -19.65
N CYS A 47 -16.80 16.40 -19.26
CA CYS A 47 -15.60 15.57 -19.47
C CYS A 47 -15.46 14.66 -18.25
N ALA A 48 -15.59 13.37 -18.55
CA ALA A 48 -15.58 12.26 -17.62
C ALA A 48 -14.28 12.22 -16.81
N ILE A 49 -14.46 12.23 -15.49
CA ILE A 49 -13.58 11.55 -14.55
C ILE A 49 -13.37 10.14 -15.13
N LEU A 50 -12.12 9.80 -15.48
CA LEU A 50 -11.73 8.42 -15.74
C LEU A 50 -11.73 7.67 -14.41
N LEU A 51 -12.94 7.45 -13.89
CA LEU A 51 -13.24 6.27 -13.10
C LEU A 51 -12.79 5.08 -13.94
N PRO A 52 -12.23 4.01 -13.34
CA PRO A 52 -11.94 2.79 -14.07
C PRO A 52 -13.19 2.45 -14.86
N LYS A 53 -13.04 2.33 -16.19
CA LYS A 53 -14.11 1.86 -17.04
C LYS A 53 -14.52 0.52 -16.48
N ILE A 54 -15.63 0.50 -15.73
CA ILE A 54 -16.39 -0.71 -15.49
C ILE A 54 -16.71 -1.19 -16.89
N ASN A 55 -15.96 -2.19 -17.35
CA ASN A 55 -16.31 -2.94 -18.53
C ASN A 55 -17.76 -3.37 -18.30
N LYS A 56 -18.69 -2.77 -19.05
CA LYS A 56 -20.05 -3.27 -19.18
C LYS A 56 -19.95 -4.60 -19.93
N GLY A 57 -19.55 -5.64 -19.20
CA GLY A 57 -19.20 -6.95 -19.74
C GLY A 57 -18.23 -7.76 -18.87
N SER A 58 -17.54 -7.16 -17.89
CA SER A 58 -16.67 -7.91 -16.96
C SER A 58 -17.34 -7.97 -15.59
N SER A 59 -17.74 -9.17 -15.17
CA SER A 59 -18.26 -9.44 -13.83
C SER A 59 -17.26 -8.97 -12.78
N VAL A 60 -17.68 -8.07 -11.90
CA VAL A 60 -16.92 -7.71 -10.68
C VAL A 60 -16.73 -9.00 -9.86
N PRO A 61 -15.51 -9.35 -9.42
CA PRO A 61 -15.27 -10.54 -8.61
C PRO A 61 -16.14 -10.50 -7.36
N LEU A 62 -16.82 -11.60 -7.01
CA LEU A 62 -17.68 -11.63 -5.82
C LEU A 62 -16.88 -11.60 -4.50
N ASN A 63 -15.59 -11.92 -4.56
CA ASN A 63 -14.75 -12.16 -3.39
C ASN A 63 -13.41 -11.43 -3.54
N SER A 64 -13.38 -10.11 -3.34
CA SER A 64 -12.12 -9.36 -3.25
C SER A 64 -12.24 -8.26 -2.19
N ALA A 65 -11.27 -8.21 -1.27
CA ALA A 65 -11.17 -7.11 -0.30
C ALA A 65 -10.74 -5.79 -0.96
N SER A 66 -10.19 -5.83 -2.18
CA SER A 66 -9.85 -4.62 -2.96
C SER A 66 -11.06 -3.78 -3.42
N GLN A 67 -12.29 -4.18 -3.03
CA GLN A 67 -13.52 -3.44 -3.30
C GLN A 67 -13.82 -2.39 -2.24
N ILE A 68 -13.06 -2.34 -1.15
CA ILE A 68 -13.27 -1.34 -0.13
C ILE A 68 -12.82 0.01 -0.69
N ILE A 69 -13.72 0.98 -0.61
CA ILE A 69 -13.46 2.35 -1.07
C ILE A 69 -12.60 3.02 0.01
N TYR A 70 -11.38 3.38 -0.35
CA TYR A 70 -10.52 4.18 0.50
C TYR A 70 -11.02 5.62 0.54
N ASP A 71 -11.18 6.13 1.75
CA ASP A 71 -11.48 7.54 2.01
C ASP A 71 -10.20 8.20 2.49
N GLU A 72 -9.56 8.95 1.62
CA GLU A 72 -8.30 9.67 1.88
C GLU A 72 -8.43 10.70 3.01
N THR A 73 -9.66 11.09 3.38
CA THR A 73 -9.87 12.01 4.51
C THR A 73 -9.72 11.33 5.88
N LYS A 74 -9.72 9.99 5.93
CA LYS A 74 -9.60 9.22 7.17
C LYS A 74 -8.17 8.82 7.45
N THR A 75 -7.60 9.47 8.46
CA THR A 75 -6.19 9.38 8.84
C THR A 75 -5.87 8.27 9.84
N GLY A 76 -6.87 7.54 10.35
CA GLY A 76 -6.65 6.44 11.31
C GLY A 76 -6.28 6.91 12.71
N THR A 77 -6.78 8.08 13.14
CA THR A 77 -6.43 8.71 14.43
C THR A 77 -7.57 8.71 15.43
N GLU A 78 -8.77 8.25 15.03
CA GLU A 78 -9.94 8.20 15.91
C GLU A 78 -9.83 7.04 16.89
N LYS A 79 -10.32 7.18 18.12
CA LYS A 79 -10.31 6.03 19.03
C LYS A 79 -11.40 5.03 18.66
N ILE A 80 -11.02 3.76 18.52
CA ILE A 80 -11.91 2.63 18.23
C ILE A 80 -11.98 1.68 19.44
N ASN A 81 -12.92 0.74 19.41
CA ASN A 81 -12.93 -0.38 20.35
C ASN A 81 -12.12 -1.53 19.75
N ALA A 82 -11.35 -2.22 20.58
CA ALA A 82 -10.74 -3.49 20.24
C ALA A 82 -11.83 -4.54 20.05
N ASP A 83 -12.69 -4.71 21.07
CA ASP A 83 -13.81 -5.66 21.17
C ASP A 83 -13.64 -7.01 20.45
N VAL A 84 -13.53 -8.09 21.22
CA VAL A 84 -13.52 -9.45 20.67
C VAL A 84 -14.82 -10.18 21.02
N VAL A 85 -15.55 -10.62 19.99
CA VAL A 85 -16.75 -11.43 20.16
C VAL A 85 -16.36 -12.91 20.23
N PHE A 86 -16.73 -13.56 21.34
CA PHE A 86 -16.51 -14.99 21.57
C PHE A 86 -17.81 -15.78 21.54
N GLY A 87 -17.71 -17.06 21.15
CA GLY A 87 -18.81 -18.01 21.24
C GLY A 87 -19.18 -18.37 22.69
N SER A 88 -20.33 -19.02 22.87
CA SER A 88 -20.93 -19.26 24.19
C SER A 88 -20.53 -20.56 24.89
N MET A 89 -19.85 -21.49 24.21
CA MET A 89 -19.47 -22.79 24.77
C MET A 89 -17.99 -23.11 24.52
N GLY A 90 -17.31 -23.55 25.59
CA GLY A 90 -15.89 -23.92 25.55
C GLY A 90 -14.95 -22.71 25.56
N TYR A 91 -13.69 -22.97 25.20
CA TYR A 91 -12.71 -21.94 24.89
C TYR A 91 -12.18 -22.14 23.47
N GLU A 92 -11.67 -21.06 22.89
CA GLU A 92 -11.03 -21.06 21.58
C GLU A 92 -9.64 -21.71 21.69
N GLY A 93 -9.50 -22.90 21.10
CA GLY A 93 -8.28 -23.71 21.13
C GLY A 93 -8.27 -24.73 19.99
N VAL A 94 -7.08 -25.22 19.66
CA VAL A 94 -6.85 -26.22 18.62
C VAL A 94 -5.92 -27.31 19.13
N MET A 95 -6.14 -28.55 18.71
CA MET A 95 -5.31 -29.68 19.12
C MET A 95 -4.52 -30.23 17.94
N ALA A 96 -3.25 -30.52 18.18
CA ALA A 96 -2.34 -31.13 17.21
C ALA A 96 -1.23 -31.90 17.93
N TYR A 97 -0.60 -32.85 17.26
CA TYR A 97 0.58 -33.52 17.84
C TYR A 97 1.81 -32.62 17.80
N ASP A 98 1.91 -31.78 16.77
CA ASP A 98 2.92 -30.76 16.60
C ASP A 98 2.27 -29.49 16.04
N ILE A 99 2.79 -28.32 16.43
CA ILE A 99 2.27 -27.03 15.95
C ILE A 99 2.39 -26.88 14.43
N SER A 100 3.35 -27.58 13.79
CA SER A 100 3.51 -27.58 12.33
C SER A 100 2.33 -28.22 11.59
N GLU A 101 1.46 -28.99 12.24
CA GLU A 101 0.23 -29.52 11.62
C GLU A 101 -0.82 -28.42 11.37
N LEU A 102 -0.69 -27.29 12.07
CA LEU A 102 -1.57 -26.13 12.03
C LEU A 102 -0.96 -24.99 11.21
N ASP A 103 0.02 -25.29 10.36
CA ASP A 103 0.67 -24.30 9.53
C ASP A 103 -0.28 -23.75 8.47
N THR A 104 -0.22 -22.44 8.25
CA THR A 104 -1.04 -21.72 7.28
C THR A 104 -0.12 -20.88 6.42
N PRO A 105 -0.45 -20.59 5.15
CA PRO A 105 0.35 -19.72 4.30
C PRO A 105 0.10 -18.25 4.67
N SER A 106 0.35 -17.88 5.93
CA SER A 106 0.17 -16.53 6.41
C SER A 106 0.98 -15.58 5.51
N PRO A 107 0.37 -14.51 4.96
CA PRO A 107 1.10 -13.55 4.15
C PRO A 107 2.10 -12.70 4.95
N TRP A 108 1.99 -12.73 6.28
CA TRP A 108 2.86 -12.02 7.19
C TRP A 108 3.88 -12.97 7.83
N THR A 109 5.11 -12.48 8.01
CA THR A 109 6.19 -13.14 8.75
C THR A 109 6.79 -12.19 9.80
N SER A 110 7.40 -12.74 10.85
CA SER A 110 7.89 -11.98 12.01
C SER A 110 8.99 -10.95 11.71
N ASP A 111 9.70 -11.12 10.60
CA ASP A 111 10.73 -10.23 10.08
C ASP A 111 10.16 -9.04 9.27
N MET A 112 8.87 -9.08 8.89
CA MET A 112 8.24 -7.96 8.20
C MET A 112 8.05 -6.77 9.13
N THR A 113 8.50 -5.61 8.67
CA THR A 113 8.30 -4.34 9.39
C THR A 113 7.06 -3.64 8.83
N LEU A 114 5.93 -3.83 9.51
CA LEU A 114 4.68 -3.11 9.22
C LEU A 114 4.44 -2.07 10.32
N SER A 115 4.28 -0.81 9.94
CA SER A 115 4.11 0.31 10.87
C SER A 115 2.65 0.69 11.09
N SER A 116 1.80 0.41 10.11
CA SER A 116 0.36 0.65 10.18
C SER A 116 -0.40 -0.35 9.35
N LEU A 117 -1.68 -0.52 9.68
CA LEU A 117 -2.58 -1.40 8.97
C LEU A 117 -3.99 -0.79 8.90
N PRO A 118 -4.76 -1.05 7.83
CA PRO A 118 -6.08 -0.46 7.64
C PRO A 118 -7.08 -1.00 8.66
N VAL A 119 -7.95 -0.15 9.16
CA VAL A 119 -9.10 -0.57 9.99
C VAL A 119 -10.38 -0.29 9.25
N TYR A 120 -11.36 -1.19 9.42
CA TYR A 120 -12.68 -1.04 8.83
C TYR A 120 -13.76 -1.15 9.90
N ARG A 121 -14.77 -0.29 9.82
CA ARG A 121 -15.99 -0.43 10.62
C ARG A 121 -16.95 -1.38 9.93
N ASN A 122 -17.44 -2.36 10.68
CA ASN A 122 -18.43 -3.33 10.24
C ASN A 122 -19.84 -2.74 10.36
N LEU A 123 -20.41 -2.34 9.22
CA LEU A 123 -21.74 -1.76 9.17
C LEU A 123 -22.88 -2.78 9.38
N ALA A 124 -22.56 -4.08 9.30
CA ALA A 124 -23.50 -5.14 9.62
C ALA A 124 -23.52 -5.51 11.11
N ASN A 125 -22.56 -5.01 11.91
CA ASN A 125 -22.58 -5.14 13.36
C ASN A 125 -23.85 -4.50 13.93
N GLN A 126 -24.48 -5.18 14.88
CA GLN A 126 -25.61 -4.64 15.64
C GLN A 126 -25.15 -4.44 17.07
N SER A 127 -25.26 -3.22 17.59
CA SER A 127 -24.98 -2.94 19.01
C SER A 127 -26.25 -3.02 19.85
N GLY A 128 -26.14 -3.48 21.11
CA GLY A 128 -27.23 -3.50 22.10
C GLY A 128 -27.68 -4.89 22.59
N GLU A 129 -28.62 -4.91 23.55
CA GLU A 129 -29.05 -6.10 24.33
C GLU A 129 -29.59 -7.27 23.48
N ASN A 130 -30.00 -7.04 22.23
CA ASN A 130 -30.59 -8.06 21.34
C ASN A 130 -29.76 -8.36 20.08
N SER A 131 -28.54 -7.85 19.98
CA SER A 131 -27.64 -7.99 18.82
C SER A 131 -27.43 -9.43 18.36
N TYR A 132 -27.17 -10.36 19.29
CA TYR A 132 -27.00 -11.79 19.02
C TYR A 132 -28.24 -12.45 18.40
N ALA A 133 -29.45 -11.94 18.70
CA ALA A 133 -30.69 -12.48 18.17
C ALA A 133 -31.00 -11.97 16.74
N VAL A 134 -30.56 -10.75 16.39
CA VAL A 134 -30.78 -10.14 15.08
C VAL A 134 -29.87 -10.74 14.01
N GLY A 135 -28.63 -11.04 14.38
CA GLY A 135 -27.57 -11.40 13.42
C GLY A 135 -27.08 -10.19 12.61
N ALA A 136 -26.15 -10.43 11.68
CA ALA A 136 -25.51 -9.37 10.91
C ALA A 136 -26.38 -8.96 9.70
N VAL A 137 -26.92 -7.74 9.73
CA VAL A 137 -27.83 -7.19 8.71
C VAL A 137 -27.37 -5.81 8.25
N TYR A 138 -27.26 -5.62 6.94
CA TYR A 138 -26.91 -4.34 6.33
C TYR A 138 -27.39 -4.23 4.89
N LEU A 139 -27.17 -5.29 4.10
CA LEU A 139 -27.51 -5.28 2.68
C LEU A 139 -29.03 -5.21 2.43
N SER A 140 -29.40 -4.50 1.38
CA SER A 140 -30.77 -4.49 0.88
C SER A 140 -31.08 -5.80 0.13
N GLU A 141 -32.37 -6.13 0.05
CA GLU A 141 -32.83 -7.27 -0.75
C GLU A 141 -32.43 -7.17 -2.23
N GLU A 142 -32.46 -5.95 -2.79
CA GLU A 142 -32.04 -5.69 -4.17
C GLU A 142 -30.56 -6.02 -4.37
N LYS A 143 -29.70 -5.58 -3.45
CA LYS A 143 -28.26 -5.86 -3.53
C LYS A 143 -27.97 -7.35 -3.37
N MET A 144 -28.65 -8.02 -2.44
CA MET A 144 -28.53 -9.49 -2.30
C MET A 144 -28.99 -10.24 -3.55
N ASN A 145 -30.05 -9.77 -4.23
CA ASN A 145 -30.48 -10.34 -5.49
C ASN A 145 -29.44 -10.13 -6.61
N GLU A 146 -28.78 -8.97 -6.66
CA GLU A 146 -27.68 -8.72 -7.60
C GLU A 146 -26.52 -9.69 -7.38
N ILE A 147 -26.08 -9.85 -6.12
CA ILE A 147 -25.02 -10.79 -5.73
C ILE A 147 -25.41 -12.23 -6.12
N ALA A 148 -26.65 -12.66 -5.82
CA ALA A 148 -27.14 -13.98 -6.19
C ALA A 148 -27.15 -14.20 -7.72
N LYS A 149 -27.54 -13.20 -8.51
CA LYS A 149 -27.51 -13.26 -9.98
C LYS A 149 -26.09 -13.39 -10.52
N ASN A 150 -25.14 -12.64 -9.97
CA ASN A 150 -23.74 -12.72 -10.35
C ASN A 150 -23.17 -14.11 -10.04
N ALA A 151 -23.44 -14.65 -8.85
CA ALA A 151 -23.02 -16.00 -8.46
C ALA A 151 -23.65 -17.08 -9.33
N ALA A 152 -24.96 -16.98 -9.63
CA ALA A 152 -25.63 -17.91 -10.53
C ALA A 152 -25.05 -17.88 -11.95
N SER A 153 -24.72 -16.68 -12.45
CA SER A 153 -24.07 -16.51 -13.75
C SER A 153 -22.69 -17.18 -13.79
N ALA A 154 -21.87 -16.96 -12.76
CA ALA A 154 -20.54 -17.57 -12.64
C ALA A 154 -20.61 -19.11 -12.53
N LEU A 155 -21.65 -19.63 -11.87
CA LEU A 155 -21.94 -21.06 -11.80
C LEU A 155 -22.66 -21.61 -13.05
N LYS A 156 -22.92 -20.77 -14.05
CA LYS A 156 -23.63 -21.13 -15.29
C LYS A 156 -24.97 -21.82 -15.02
N THR A 157 -25.68 -21.35 -13.99
CA THR A 157 -26.99 -21.84 -13.60
C THR A 157 -28.04 -20.73 -13.69
N LYS A 158 -29.31 -21.13 -13.69
CA LYS A 158 -30.46 -20.24 -13.76
C LYS A 158 -31.19 -20.22 -12.42
N ILE A 159 -31.43 -19.03 -11.88
CA ILE A 159 -32.32 -18.82 -10.74
C ILE A 159 -33.76 -19.10 -11.17
N ASN A 160 -34.43 -20.01 -10.46
CA ASN A 160 -35.81 -20.40 -10.70
C ASN A 160 -36.78 -19.63 -9.78
N ASP A 161 -36.37 -19.44 -8.52
CA ASP A 161 -37.15 -18.77 -7.49
C ASP A 161 -36.22 -18.15 -6.43
N THR A 162 -36.69 -17.11 -5.74
CA THR A 162 -35.97 -16.48 -4.63
C THR A 162 -36.88 -16.30 -3.42
N LYS A 163 -36.32 -16.43 -2.22
CA LYS A 163 -37.01 -16.25 -0.94
C LYS A 163 -36.15 -15.46 0.03
N ALA A 164 -36.62 -14.27 0.41
CA ALA A 164 -36.02 -13.49 1.49
C ALA A 164 -36.52 -13.99 2.86
N THR A 165 -35.63 -13.97 3.84
CA THR A 165 -35.95 -14.14 5.26
C THR A 165 -35.62 -12.84 5.98
N TYR A 166 -36.58 -12.29 6.70
CA TYR A 166 -36.46 -11.03 7.43
C TYR A 166 -36.21 -11.31 8.91
N VAL A 167 -35.62 -10.34 9.63
CA VAL A 167 -35.36 -10.48 11.08
C VAL A 167 -36.64 -10.83 11.86
N ARG A 168 -37.77 -10.20 11.52
CA ARG A 168 -39.09 -10.48 12.12
C ARG A 168 -39.58 -11.92 12.00
N ASP A 169 -39.00 -12.73 11.11
CA ASP A 169 -39.41 -14.11 10.91
C ASP A 169 -38.91 -15.03 12.03
N PHE A 170 -37.89 -14.61 12.78
CA PHE A 170 -37.28 -15.40 13.86
C PHE A 170 -37.05 -14.64 15.17
N VAL A 171 -37.12 -13.30 15.18
CA VAL A 171 -37.06 -12.49 16.41
C VAL A 171 -38.43 -11.93 16.78
N GLN A 172 -38.76 -11.92 18.08
CA GLN A 172 -40.05 -11.43 18.59
C GLN A 172 -39.87 -10.23 19.53
N GLY A 173 -40.17 -9.02 19.04
CA GLY A 173 -40.16 -7.79 19.86
C GLY A 173 -38.78 -7.39 20.39
N GLY A 174 -38.72 -6.26 21.12
CA GLY A 174 -37.48 -5.79 21.75
C GLY A 174 -36.46 -5.12 20.82
N ILE A 175 -36.79 -4.95 19.54
CA ILE A 175 -35.94 -4.33 18.51
C ILE A 175 -36.80 -3.33 17.70
N SER A 176 -36.18 -2.31 17.08
CA SER A 176 -36.87 -1.31 16.27
C SER A 176 -37.52 -1.91 15.01
N ASP A 177 -38.58 -1.27 14.52
CA ASP A 177 -39.27 -1.69 13.30
C ASP A 177 -38.35 -1.68 12.06
N ASP A 178 -37.38 -0.77 12.01
CA ASP A 178 -36.41 -0.69 10.91
C ASP A 178 -35.54 -1.95 10.83
N ILE A 179 -35.02 -2.42 11.97
CA ILE A 179 -34.21 -3.64 12.04
C ILE A 179 -35.09 -4.88 11.81
N MET A 180 -36.31 -4.91 12.38
CA MET A 180 -37.25 -6.03 12.17
C MET A 180 -37.60 -6.26 10.70
N ASN A 181 -37.60 -5.19 9.89
CA ASN A 181 -37.85 -5.24 8.45
C ASN A 181 -36.57 -5.40 7.61
N SER A 182 -35.39 -5.50 8.24
CA SER A 182 -34.15 -5.79 7.52
C SER A 182 -34.11 -7.25 7.05
N VAL A 183 -33.50 -7.47 5.88
CA VAL A 183 -33.35 -8.81 5.32
C VAL A 183 -32.13 -9.48 5.93
N TYR A 184 -32.35 -10.64 6.55
CA TYR A 184 -31.29 -11.44 7.14
C TYR A 184 -30.56 -12.28 6.09
N SER A 185 -31.31 -12.88 5.16
CA SER A 185 -30.74 -13.66 4.07
C SER A 185 -31.70 -13.78 2.89
N LEU A 186 -31.14 -13.99 1.70
CA LEU A 186 -31.85 -14.31 0.48
C LEU A 186 -31.42 -15.70 -0.04
N GLU A 187 -32.35 -16.64 -0.11
CA GLU A 187 -32.16 -17.94 -0.76
C GLU A 187 -32.61 -17.88 -2.22
N ALA A 188 -31.76 -18.27 -3.16
CA ALA A 188 -32.07 -18.41 -4.58
C ALA A 188 -31.91 -19.87 -5.02
N ARG A 189 -33.03 -20.50 -5.35
CA ARG A 189 -33.05 -21.89 -5.85
C ARG A 189 -32.74 -21.89 -7.33
N CYS A 190 -31.64 -22.53 -7.68
CA CYS A 190 -31.14 -22.55 -9.03
C CYS A 190 -31.42 -23.90 -9.72
N SER A 191 -31.20 -23.94 -11.03
CA SER A 191 -31.15 -25.19 -11.78
C SER A 191 -29.93 -26.04 -11.35
N ASN A 192 -29.90 -27.31 -11.74
CA ASN A 192 -28.82 -28.25 -11.43
C ASN A 192 -28.62 -28.53 -9.93
N ASN A 193 -29.68 -28.41 -9.12
CA ASN A 193 -29.67 -28.67 -7.67
C ASN A 193 -28.63 -27.83 -6.91
N ILE A 194 -28.54 -26.55 -7.27
CA ILE A 194 -27.72 -25.56 -6.58
C ILE A 194 -28.64 -24.60 -5.82
N THR A 195 -28.31 -24.33 -4.57
CA THR A 195 -28.96 -23.29 -3.77
C THR A 195 -27.92 -22.23 -3.42
N LEU A 196 -28.21 -20.97 -3.76
CA LEU A 196 -27.39 -19.83 -3.36
C LEU A 196 -28.04 -19.14 -2.16
N THR A 197 -27.28 -18.89 -1.11
CA THR A 197 -27.73 -18.07 0.03
C THR A 197 -26.81 -16.87 0.14
N VAL A 198 -27.37 -15.65 0.07
CA VAL A 198 -26.66 -14.40 0.35
C VAL A 198 -27.13 -13.89 1.70
N TYR A 199 -26.22 -13.67 2.64
CA TYR A 199 -26.52 -13.16 3.98
C TYR A 199 -26.47 -11.63 4.00
N GLY A 200 -27.13 -11.02 4.98
CA GLY A 200 -27.22 -9.57 5.15
C GLY A 200 -25.87 -8.87 5.36
N ASN A 201 -24.81 -9.62 5.69
CA ASN A 201 -23.43 -9.17 5.79
C ASN A 201 -22.59 -9.41 4.53
N GLY A 202 -23.20 -9.86 3.42
CA GLY A 202 -22.51 -10.11 2.16
C GLY A 202 -21.87 -11.49 2.02
N LYS A 203 -21.83 -12.33 3.07
CA LYS A 203 -21.36 -13.72 2.95
C LYS A 203 -22.25 -14.48 1.96
N VAL A 204 -21.65 -15.31 1.11
CA VAL A 204 -22.38 -16.14 0.14
C VAL A 204 -22.11 -17.62 0.41
N LYS A 205 -23.16 -18.44 0.36
CA LYS A 205 -23.06 -19.91 0.35
C LYS A 205 -23.60 -20.43 -0.97
N ALA A 206 -22.81 -21.22 -1.69
CA ALA A 206 -23.28 -22.05 -2.79
C ALA A 206 -23.34 -23.50 -2.33
N GLU A 207 -24.54 -24.04 -2.15
CA GLU A 207 -24.80 -25.40 -1.70
C GLU A 207 -25.17 -26.30 -2.89
N PHE A 208 -24.63 -27.52 -2.91
CA PHE A 208 -24.80 -28.50 -3.96
C PHE A 208 -25.44 -29.76 -3.37
N SER A 209 -26.54 -30.25 -3.93
CA SER A 209 -27.20 -31.45 -3.41
C SER A 209 -26.48 -32.77 -3.76
N SER A 210 -25.59 -32.76 -4.76
CA SER A 210 -24.67 -33.86 -5.10
C SER A 210 -23.69 -33.37 -6.16
N ARG A 211 -22.41 -33.29 -5.81
CA ARG A 211 -21.35 -32.86 -6.73
C ARG A 211 -20.10 -33.70 -6.50
N SER A 212 -20.09 -34.89 -7.10
CA SER A 212 -19.00 -35.82 -6.93
C SER A 212 -17.71 -35.36 -7.59
N LEU A 213 -16.60 -35.61 -6.89
CA LEU A 213 -15.27 -35.37 -7.40
C LEU A 213 -14.76 -36.62 -8.15
N PRO A 214 -13.90 -36.45 -9.17
CA PRO A 214 -13.22 -37.59 -9.78
C PRO A 214 -12.40 -38.41 -8.75
N ASP A 215 -12.44 -39.75 -8.84
CA ASP A 215 -11.80 -40.72 -7.92
C ASP A 215 -10.32 -40.47 -7.58
N LYS A 216 -9.61 -39.68 -8.39
CA LYS A 216 -8.20 -39.32 -8.19
C LYS A 216 -7.97 -38.20 -7.16
N TYR A 217 -9.03 -37.64 -6.60
CA TYR A 217 -9.01 -36.59 -5.58
C TYR A 217 -9.56 -37.14 -4.27
N SER A 218 -8.94 -36.72 -3.16
CA SER A 218 -9.41 -37.02 -1.80
C SER A 218 -9.87 -35.71 -1.17
N PHE A 219 -11.08 -35.70 -0.65
CA PHE A 219 -11.74 -34.50 -0.14
C PHE A 219 -12.65 -34.88 1.02
N SER A 220 -12.14 -34.84 2.25
CA SER A 220 -12.92 -35.24 3.43
C SER A 220 -12.38 -34.57 4.68
N TYR A 221 -13.17 -34.55 5.76
CA TYR A 221 -12.72 -33.96 7.02
C TYR A 221 -11.59 -34.77 7.68
N SER A 222 -11.37 -36.03 7.32
CA SER A 222 -10.33 -36.88 7.92
C SER A 222 -9.76 -37.88 6.93
N ASN A 223 -8.50 -38.31 7.10
CA ASN A 223 -7.81 -39.26 6.20
C ASN A 223 -7.50 -38.71 4.79
N THR A 224 -7.56 -37.40 4.59
CA THR A 224 -6.99 -36.72 3.43
C THR A 224 -5.64 -36.12 3.84
N SER A 225 -4.56 -36.52 3.18
CA SER A 225 -3.23 -35.94 3.42
C SER A 225 -3.13 -34.50 2.89
N SER A 226 -2.19 -33.70 3.40
CA SER A 226 -2.01 -32.31 2.95
C SER A 226 -1.72 -32.20 1.45
N ALA A 227 -0.95 -33.13 0.87
CA ALA A 227 -0.67 -33.15 -0.56
C ALA A 227 -1.90 -33.50 -1.42
N GLU A 228 -2.76 -34.41 -0.93
CA GLU A 228 -4.02 -34.72 -1.59
C GLU A 228 -5.01 -33.55 -1.50
N ALA A 229 -5.09 -32.91 -0.32
CA ALA A 229 -5.91 -31.73 -0.11
C ALA A 229 -5.51 -30.58 -1.04
N GLU A 230 -4.22 -30.30 -1.18
CA GLU A 230 -3.70 -29.29 -2.10
C GLU A 230 -4.09 -29.61 -3.56
N LYS A 231 -3.91 -30.87 -3.98
CA LYS A 231 -4.27 -31.33 -5.32
C LYS A 231 -5.77 -31.17 -5.59
N THR A 232 -6.61 -31.48 -4.60
CA THR A 232 -8.07 -31.32 -4.66
C THR A 232 -8.46 -29.84 -4.73
N LEU A 233 -7.89 -28.99 -3.88
CA LEU A 233 -8.16 -27.55 -3.88
C LEU A 233 -7.75 -26.88 -5.19
N ARG A 234 -6.62 -27.24 -5.79
CA ARG A 234 -6.22 -26.73 -7.11
C ARG A 234 -7.24 -27.10 -8.19
N TYR A 235 -7.81 -28.30 -8.12
CA TYR A 235 -8.88 -28.70 -9.03
C TYR A 235 -10.16 -27.89 -8.80
N LEU A 236 -10.62 -27.78 -7.55
CA LEU A 236 -11.82 -27.04 -7.21
C LEU A 236 -11.68 -25.54 -7.52
N SER A 237 -10.53 -24.93 -7.19
CA SER A 237 -10.21 -23.54 -7.52
C SER A 237 -10.30 -23.28 -9.03
N LYS A 238 -9.81 -24.22 -9.85
CA LYS A 238 -9.92 -24.13 -11.31
C LYS A 238 -11.35 -24.33 -11.82
N GLU A 239 -12.07 -25.32 -11.30
CA GLU A 239 -13.46 -25.62 -11.69
C GLU A 239 -14.39 -24.44 -11.38
N TYR A 240 -14.16 -23.75 -10.26
CA TYR A 240 -14.98 -22.64 -9.78
C TYR A 240 -14.30 -21.27 -9.95
N ALA A 241 -13.33 -21.15 -10.86
CA ALA A 241 -12.54 -19.92 -11.06
C ALA A 241 -13.40 -18.68 -11.38
N GLU A 242 -14.47 -18.83 -12.17
CA GLU A 242 -15.41 -17.73 -12.49
C GLU A 242 -16.17 -17.26 -11.24
N LEU A 243 -16.50 -18.17 -10.32
CA LEU A 243 -17.19 -17.83 -9.07
C LEU A 243 -16.24 -17.14 -8.09
N LEU A 244 -14.99 -17.62 -8.00
CA LEU A 244 -13.97 -17.06 -7.13
C LEU A 244 -13.50 -15.69 -7.62
N GLY A 245 -13.23 -15.56 -8.92
CA GLY A 245 -12.68 -14.34 -9.52
C GLY A 245 -11.24 -14.03 -9.09
N TYR A 246 -10.48 -15.05 -8.65
CA TYR A 246 -9.10 -14.91 -8.19
C TYR A 246 -8.11 -14.95 -9.37
N SER A 247 -7.22 -13.95 -9.45
CA SER A 247 -6.16 -13.87 -10.45
C SER A 247 -4.97 -14.77 -10.10
N SER A 248 -4.63 -14.88 -8.81
CA SER A 248 -3.55 -15.71 -8.28
C SER A 248 -4.02 -16.47 -7.03
N PRO A 249 -4.78 -17.57 -7.21
CA PRO A 249 -5.34 -18.31 -6.08
C PRO A 249 -4.26 -19.07 -5.29
N VAL A 250 -4.23 -18.87 -3.98
CA VAL A 250 -3.43 -19.63 -3.02
C VAL A 250 -4.33 -20.62 -2.31
N CYS A 251 -4.06 -21.91 -2.50
CA CYS A 251 -4.80 -23.02 -1.89
C CYS A 251 -4.10 -23.49 -0.63
N TYR A 252 -4.83 -23.67 0.47
CA TYR A 252 -4.28 -24.26 1.69
C TYR A 252 -5.32 -25.03 2.49
N SER A 253 -4.83 -25.94 3.33
CA SER A 253 -5.63 -26.72 4.26
C SER A 253 -4.81 -27.01 5.50
N TYR A 254 -5.46 -27.03 6.65
CA TYR A 254 -4.88 -27.53 7.89
C TYR A 254 -5.87 -28.49 8.54
N ALA A 255 -5.38 -29.32 9.46
CA ALA A 255 -6.21 -30.24 10.22
C ALA A 255 -6.03 -29.98 11.71
N ASP A 256 -7.10 -29.62 12.39
CA ASP A 256 -7.16 -29.70 13.84
C ASP A 256 -7.62 -31.10 14.28
N ARG A 257 -7.59 -31.36 15.58
CA ARG A 257 -7.92 -32.67 16.14
C ARG A 257 -8.95 -32.55 17.24
N THR A 258 -9.78 -33.57 17.34
CA THR A 258 -10.63 -33.80 18.50
C THR A 258 -9.81 -34.31 19.69
N TYR A 259 -10.39 -34.33 20.89
CA TYR A 259 -9.79 -34.96 22.09
C TYR A 259 -9.32 -36.41 21.88
N SER A 260 -9.94 -37.14 20.94
CA SER A 260 -9.57 -38.52 20.61
C SER A 260 -8.40 -38.63 19.61
N GLY A 261 -7.91 -37.51 19.10
CA GLY A 261 -6.88 -37.43 18.06
C GLY A 261 -7.42 -37.55 16.62
N ALA A 262 -8.73 -37.72 16.45
CA ALA A 262 -9.36 -37.74 15.13
C ALA A 262 -9.25 -36.37 14.45
N GLU A 263 -8.86 -36.36 13.18
CA GLU A 263 -8.65 -35.16 12.37
C GLU A 263 -9.96 -34.53 11.90
N SER A 264 -9.95 -33.20 11.82
CA SER A 264 -10.94 -32.39 11.13
C SER A 264 -10.20 -31.38 10.24
N ARG A 265 -10.27 -31.58 8.92
CA ARG A 265 -9.56 -30.78 7.92
C ARG A 265 -10.46 -29.73 7.32
N SER A 266 -9.91 -28.51 7.22
CA SER A 266 -10.55 -27.37 6.56
C SER A 266 -9.83 -27.01 5.26
N TYR A 267 -10.56 -26.48 4.27
CA TYR A 267 -10.06 -26.26 2.91
C TYR A 267 -10.35 -24.84 2.44
N TYR A 268 -9.30 -24.06 2.21
CA TYR A 268 -9.39 -22.64 1.92
C TYR A 268 -8.66 -22.25 0.64
N VAL A 269 -9.17 -21.21 0.00
CA VAL A 269 -8.53 -20.53 -1.12
C VAL A 269 -8.68 -19.02 -0.93
N PHE A 270 -7.60 -18.26 -1.08
CA PHE A 270 -7.66 -16.79 -1.14
C PHE A 270 -6.87 -16.28 -2.35
N ASN A 271 -6.99 -15.00 -2.67
CA ASN A 271 -6.27 -14.39 -3.78
C ASN A 271 -5.00 -13.68 -3.29
N LYS A 272 -3.86 -13.95 -3.93
CA LYS A 272 -2.64 -13.17 -3.74
C LYS A 272 -2.57 -12.05 -4.78
N THR A 273 -2.20 -10.84 -4.38
CA THR A 273 -2.08 -9.66 -5.26
C THR A 273 -0.65 -9.18 -5.42
N GLY A 274 0.27 -9.58 -4.54
CA GLY A 274 1.64 -9.07 -4.50
C GLY A 274 1.82 -7.85 -3.58
N ASP A 275 0.72 -7.35 -3.02
CA ASP A 275 0.71 -6.35 -1.95
C ASP A 275 0.50 -7.07 -0.62
N THR A 276 1.46 -6.96 0.29
CA THR A 276 1.46 -7.66 1.57
C THR A 276 0.24 -7.33 2.43
N VAL A 277 -0.15 -6.05 2.51
CA VAL A 277 -1.31 -5.63 3.32
C VAL A 277 -2.59 -6.20 2.72
N GLN A 278 -2.73 -6.10 1.40
CA GLN A 278 -3.87 -6.65 0.69
C GLN A 278 -3.93 -8.19 0.79
N ASP A 279 -2.79 -8.86 0.80
CA ASP A 279 -2.69 -10.31 0.99
C ASP A 279 -3.13 -10.71 2.40
N ILE A 280 -2.70 -10.01 3.46
CA ILE A 280 -3.15 -10.22 4.86
C ILE A 280 -4.68 -10.07 4.96
N LEU A 281 -5.24 -9.05 4.33
CA LEU A 281 -6.68 -8.81 4.27
C LEU A 281 -7.41 -9.92 3.50
N ASN A 282 -6.89 -10.37 2.37
CA ASN A 282 -7.50 -11.47 1.62
C ASN A 282 -7.46 -12.77 2.42
N PHE A 283 -6.33 -13.07 3.04
CA PHE A 283 -6.17 -14.24 3.91
C PHE A 283 -7.15 -14.24 5.08
N SER A 284 -7.35 -13.08 5.72
CA SER A 284 -8.17 -12.96 6.94
C SER A 284 -9.66 -12.75 6.66
N LEU A 285 -9.99 -11.98 5.62
CA LEU A 285 -11.33 -11.44 5.37
C LEU A 285 -11.91 -11.84 4.01
N SER A 286 -11.10 -12.11 2.98
CA SER A 286 -11.59 -12.37 1.61
C SER A 286 -11.12 -13.70 1.05
N TYR A 287 -11.74 -14.78 1.50
CA TYR A 287 -11.39 -16.15 1.14
C TYR A 287 -12.62 -16.99 0.80
N ALA A 288 -12.39 -18.12 0.15
CA ALA A 288 -13.37 -19.15 -0.11
C ALA A 288 -13.06 -20.40 0.72
N GLU A 289 -14.10 -21.02 1.27
CA GLU A 289 -14.01 -22.30 1.98
C GLU A 289 -14.79 -23.37 1.20
N PHE A 290 -14.15 -24.51 0.96
CA PHE A 290 -14.77 -25.66 0.31
C PHE A 290 -15.07 -26.73 1.35
N ALA A 291 -16.33 -27.15 1.46
CA ALA A 291 -16.74 -28.13 2.45
C ALA A 291 -17.15 -29.46 1.80
N PRO A 292 -16.56 -30.60 2.22
CA PRO A 292 -17.01 -31.92 1.79
C PRO A 292 -18.31 -32.35 2.49
N ASP A 293 -19.03 -33.29 1.88
CA ASP A 293 -20.01 -34.14 2.56
C ASP A 293 -19.36 -35.42 3.12
N ASP A 294 -20.16 -36.28 3.74
CA ASP A 294 -19.69 -37.55 4.33
C ASP A 294 -19.16 -38.56 3.29
N ASN A 295 -19.45 -38.39 2.00
CA ASN A 295 -18.97 -39.24 0.91
C ASN A 295 -17.71 -38.66 0.23
N GLY A 296 -17.30 -37.45 0.62
CA GLY A 296 -16.22 -36.70 0.00
C GLY A 296 -16.60 -35.97 -1.29
N ASP A 297 -17.89 -35.77 -1.52
CA ASP A 297 -18.41 -34.92 -2.57
C ASP A 297 -18.43 -33.45 -2.11
N LEU A 298 -18.47 -32.51 -3.06
CA LEU A 298 -18.60 -31.09 -2.71
C LEU A 298 -20.01 -30.78 -2.20
N MET A 299 -20.12 -30.45 -0.91
CA MET A 299 -21.36 -30.03 -0.27
C MET A 299 -21.63 -28.54 -0.48
N CYS A 300 -20.66 -27.68 -0.18
CA CYS A 300 -20.82 -26.25 -0.37
C CYS A 300 -19.51 -25.49 -0.56
N ILE A 301 -19.63 -24.29 -1.13
CA ILE A 301 -18.59 -23.27 -1.21
C ILE A 301 -19.09 -22.05 -0.42
N TRP A 302 -18.35 -21.63 0.58
CA TRP A 302 -18.56 -20.35 1.23
C TRP A 302 -17.64 -19.30 0.64
N LEU A 303 -18.17 -18.13 0.34
CA LEU A 303 -17.41 -16.94 -0.02
C LEU A 303 -17.55 -15.94 1.12
N ASN A 304 -16.45 -15.69 1.82
CA ASN A 304 -16.39 -14.66 2.84
C ASN A 304 -15.83 -13.38 2.20
N ASN A 305 -16.57 -12.28 2.28
CA ASN A 305 -16.12 -10.98 1.79
C ASN A 305 -16.88 -9.85 2.51
N PRO A 306 -16.32 -9.29 3.61
CA PRO A 306 -16.99 -8.26 4.37
C PRO A 306 -16.94 -6.88 3.69
N SER A 307 -16.31 -6.73 2.52
CA SER A 307 -16.17 -5.43 1.85
C SER A 307 -17.52 -4.76 1.56
N TYR A 308 -18.57 -5.55 1.30
CA TYR A 308 -19.94 -5.06 1.08
C TYR A 308 -20.53 -4.31 2.27
N THR A 309 -20.00 -4.54 3.47
CA THR A 309 -20.51 -3.98 4.73
C THR A 309 -19.40 -3.34 5.55
N SER A 310 -18.34 -2.88 4.88
CA SER A 310 -17.18 -2.27 5.52
C SER A 310 -17.06 -0.80 5.15
N GLU A 311 -16.83 0.03 6.16
CA GLU A 311 -16.44 1.43 6.01
C GLU A 311 -14.97 1.56 6.40
N TYR A 312 -14.11 2.06 5.51
CA TYR A 312 -12.71 2.33 5.85
C TYR A 312 -12.61 3.38 6.96
N MET A 313 -11.68 3.19 7.90
CA MET A 313 -11.47 4.07 9.06
C MET A 313 -10.09 4.71 9.10
N GLY A 314 -9.23 4.43 8.12
CA GLY A 314 -7.83 4.88 8.09
C GLY A 314 -6.83 3.76 8.38
N ASN A 315 -5.55 4.07 8.19
CA ASN A 315 -4.43 3.21 8.56
C ASN A 315 -4.00 3.54 9.99
N TYR A 316 -4.09 2.57 10.89
CA TYR A 316 -3.78 2.75 12.30
C TYR A 316 -2.36 2.27 12.58
N PRO A 317 -1.56 3.02 13.35
CA PRO A 317 -0.27 2.55 13.82
C PRO A 317 -0.39 1.23 14.59
N ILE A 318 0.49 0.28 14.29
CA ILE A 318 0.51 -1.03 14.96
C ILE A 318 1.77 -1.24 15.80
N ILE A 319 1.66 -2.07 16.83
CA ILE A 319 2.79 -2.55 17.63
C ILE A 319 3.49 -3.71 16.92
N THR A 320 4.73 -3.99 17.32
CA THR A 320 5.49 -5.16 16.82
C THR A 320 5.04 -6.45 17.50
N GLU A 321 5.37 -7.61 16.90
CA GLU A 321 5.14 -8.93 17.53
C GLU A 321 5.77 -9.01 18.92
N LYS A 322 7.00 -8.51 19.07
CA LYS A 322 7.71 -8.50 20.37
C LYS A 322 6.93 -7.73 21.43
N ASN A 323 6.41 -6.55 21.10
CA ASN A 323 5.61 -5.75 22.02
C ASN A 323 4.28 -6.44 22.33
N ALA A 324 3.66 -7.08 21.34
CA ALA A 324 2.45 -7.87 21.54
C ALA A 324 2.67 -9.09 22.45
N ALA A 325 3.79 -9.79 22.30
CA ALA A 325 4.18 -10.89 23.18
C ALA A 325 4.43 -10.41 24.62
N GLU A 326 5.04 -9.23 24.80
CA GLU A 326 5.22 -8.64 26.13
C GLU A 326 3.88 -8.26 26.78
N LEU A 327 2.93 -7.69 26.02
CA LEU A 327 1.56 -7.45 26.49
C LEU A 327 0.88 -8.76 26.92
N LEU A 328 0.98 -9.79 26.09
CA LEU A 328 0.41 -11.12 26.35
C LEU A 328 0.92 -11.69 27.68
N ILE A 329 2.23 -11.68 27.90
CA ILE A 329 2.88 -12.21 29.11
C ILE A 329 2.48 -11.41 30.36
N ASN A 330 2.23 -10.11 30.21
CA ASN A 330 1.75 -9.25 31.28
C ASN A 330 0.23 -9.31 31.51
N GLY A 331 -0.50 -10.16 30.77
CA GLY A 331 -1.93 -10.39 30.97
C GLY A 331 -2.85 -9.46 30.18
N TYR A 332 -2.32 -8.69 29.22
CA TYR A 332 -3.10 -7.81 28.36
C TYR A 332 -3.43 -8.52 27.05
N TYR A 333 -4.56 -9.22 27.02
CA TYR A 333 -5.03 -9.97 25.86
C TYR A 333 -6.54 -10.24 25.93
N PHE A 334 -7.11 -10.69 24.81
CA PHE A 334 -8.44 -11.30 24.75
C PHE A 334 -8.32 -12.82 24.55
N SER A 335 -8.99 -13.59 25.40
CA SER A 335 -9.11 -15.05 25.25
C SER A 335 -10.29 -15.58 26.06
N THR A 336 -10.79 -16.76 25.67
CA THR A 336 -11.74 -17.56 26.45
C THR A 336 -11.08 -18.68 27.24
N VAL A 337 -9.76 -18.87 27.08
CA VAL A 337 -9.01 -19.91 27.77
C VAL A 337 -9.02 -19.65 29.28
N PRO A 338 -9.50 -20.60 30.11
CA PRO A 338 -9.49 -20.41 31.55
C PRO A 338 -8.05 -20.46 32.10
N ALA A 339 -7.73 -19.60 33.06
CA ALA A 339 -6.37 -19.48 33.62
C ALA A 339 -5.82 -20.80 34.20
N ASP A 340 -6.70 -21.70 34.68
CA ASP A 340 -6.33 -23.02 35.23
C ASP A 340 -5.73 -23.98 34.18
N PHE A 341 -5.88 -23.68 32.88
CA PHE A 341 -5.28 -24.43 31.77
C PHE A 341 -3.89 -23.91 31.40
N LEU A 342 -3.48 -22.74 31.89
CA LEU A 342 -2.13 -22.21 31.66
C LEU A 342 -1.11 -23.02 32.45
N LYS A 343 0.03 -23.31 31.82
CA LYS A 343 1.16 -23.94 32.52
C LYS A 343 1.64 -23.03 33.64
N ASN A 344 1.71 -23.55 34.86
CA ASN A 344 2.08 -22.79 36.06
C ASN A 344 1.23 -21.53 36.33
N GLY A 345 0.02 -21.45 35.75
CA GLY A 345 -0.94 -20.36 35.98
C GLY A 345 -0.62 -19.02 35.31
N LYS A 346 0.37 -18.95 34.40
CA LYS A 346 0.73 -17.74 33.65
C LYS A 346 1.36 -18.09 32.30
N ILE A 347 1.34 -17.16 31.36
CA ILE A 347 1.99 -17.29 30.06
C ILE A 347 3.46 -16.88 30.18
N THR A 348 4.36 -17.62 29.52
CA THR A 348 5.77 -17.29 29.35
C THR A 348 6.18 -17.40 27.89
N ASP A 349 7.32 -16.82 27.52
CA ASP A 349 7.86 -16.91 26.14
C ASP A 349 7.93 -18.36 25.63
N SER A 350 8.30 -19.30 26.50
CA SER A 350 8.42 -20.72 26.11
C SER A 350 7.09 -21.42 25.86
N ASP A 351 5.96 -20.80 26.21
CA ASP A 351 4.63 -21.37 25.95
C ASP A 351 4.08 -20.95 24.58
N ILE A 352 4.61 -19.87 23.99
CA ILE A 352 4.24 -19.37 22.66
C ILE A 352 4.76 -20.34 21.60
N SER A 353 3.84 -21.00 20.89
CA SER A 353 4.18 -22.02 19.89
C SER A 353 4.10 -21.49 18.46
N LYS A 354 3.25 -20.49 18.21
CA LYS A 354 3.05 -19.85 16.90
C LYS A 354 2.41 -18.48 17.09
N THR A 355 2.75 -17.55 16.20
CA THR A 355 2.11 -16.23 16.09
C THR A 355 1.66 -16.00 14.66
N GLU A 356 0.50 -15.37 14.47
CA GLU A 356 0.02 -14.88 13.19
C GLU A 356 -0.51 -13.45 13.33
N LEU A 357 -0.36 -12.62 12.29
CA LEU A 357 -1.01 -11.30 12.19
C LEU A 357 -2.26 -11.44 11.31
N ILE A 358 -3.44 -11.25 11.90
CA ILE A 358 -4.73 -11.53 11.26
C ILE A 358 -5.78 -10.46 11.56
N TYR A 359 -6.84 -10.42 10.74
CA TYR A 359 -8.08 -9.72 11.07
C TYR A 359 -9.15 -10.72 11.52
N ARG A 360 -9.92 -10.37 12.55
CA ARG A 360 -11.07 -11.17 12.99
C ARG A 360 -12.34 -10.74 12.25
N ASN A 361 -13.26 -11.68 12.07
CA ASN A 361 -14.56 -11.48 11.42
C ASN A 361 -15.63 -12.42 12.01
N ASN A 362 -15.80 -12.35 13.33
CA ASN A 362 -16.83 -13.06 14.09
C ASN A 362 -18.01 -12.15 14.47
N GLY A 363 -18.06 -10.94 13.90
CA GLY A 363 -19.13 -9.97 14.10
C GLY A 363 -18.74 -8.78 14.97
N GLU A 364 -17.44 -8.56 15.20
CA GLU A 364 -16.88 -7.38 15.87
C GLU A 364 -17.34 -6.06 15.21
N GLU A 365 -17.34 -4.95 15.97
CA GLU A 365 -17.69 -3.62 15.42
C GLU A 365 -16.63 -3.14 14.43
N TYR A 366 -15.35 -3.48 14.67
CA TYR A 366 -14.24 -3.11 13.81
C TYR A 366 -13.47 -4.35 13.34
N TYR A 367 -13.26 -4.45 12.03
CA TYR A 367 -12.25 -5.33 11.47
C TYR A 367 -10.90 -4.63 11.60
N GLN A 368 -10.16 -5.01 12.65
CA GLN A 368 -8.83 -4.50 12.95
C GLN A 368 -7.82 -5.66 13.10
N PRO A 369 -6.52 -5.38 12.96
CA PRO A 369 -5.49 -6.40 13.05
C PRO A 369 -5.20 -6.83 14.50
N TYR A 370 -4.87 -8.11 14.65
CA TYR A 370 -4.52 -8.77 15.90
C TYR A 370 -3.31 -9.66 15.70
N TYR A 371 -2.40 -9.66 16.69
CA TYR A 371 -1.48 -10.78 16.87
C TYR A 371 -2.24 -11.92 17.55
N LYS A 372 -2.37 -13.03 16.84
CA LYS A 372 -2.98 -14.28 17.29
C LYS A 372 -1.88 -15.22 17.76
N PHE A 373 -1.82 -15.46 19.06
CA PHE A 373 -0.86 -16.35 19.70
C PHE A 373 -1.48 -17.72 19.99
N TYR A 374 -0.72 -18.77 19.67
CA TYR A 374 -1.03 -20.16 20.00
C TYR A 374 -0.20 -20.56 21.22
N ILE A 375 -0.86 -20.78 22.35
CA ILE A 375 -0.22 -21.06 23.64
C ILE A 375 -0.41 -22.52 24.00
N GLU A 376 0.69 -23.28 24.16
CA GLU A 376 0.61 -24.69 24.56
C GLU A 376 0.12 -24.80 26.01
N LEU A 377 -1.08 -25.36 26.21
CA LEU A 377 -1.75 -25.48 27.50
C LEU A 377 -1.31 -26.71 28.30
N ASP A 378 -1.69 -26.76 29.57
CA ASP A 378 -1.50 -27.94 30.41
C ASP A 378 -2.48 -29.06 30.01
N ALA A 379 -2.05 -29.88 29.05
CA ALA A 379 -2.77 -31.04 28.57
C ALA A 379 -3.17 -32.05 29.68
N SER A 380 -2.51 -32.06 30.85
CA SER A 380 -2.86 -32.97 31.95
C SER A 380 -4.23 -32.71 32.55
N LYS A 381 -4.82 -31.54 32.27
CA LYS A 381 -6.17 -31.16 32.67
C LYS A 381 -7.26 -31.78 31.79
N LEU A 382 -6.89 -32.36 30.65
CA LEU A 382 -7.80 -32.89 29.64
C LEU A 382 -7.60 -34.38 29.45
N ASN A 383 -8.69 -35.10 29.17
CA ASN A 383 -8.63 -36.50 28.77
C ASN A 383 -8.40 -36.58 27.26
N MET A 384 -7.14 -36.50 26.84
CA MET A 384 -6.73 -36.48 25.43
C MET A 384 -5.97 -37.74 25.02
N ALA A 385 -5.94 -37.99 23.71
CA ALA A 385 -5.08 -39.01 23.12
C ALA A 385 -3.60 -38.80 23.49
N ASN A 386 -2.86 -39.91 23.63
CA ASN A 386 -1.47 -39.86 24.07
C ASN A 386 -0.59 -39.06 23.08
N GLY A 387 0.15 -38.08 23.60
CA GLY A 387 1.02 -37.20 22.81
C GLY A 387 0.30 -36.03 22.14
N LEU A 388 -1.04 -35.96 22.20
CA LEU A 388 -1.80 -34.83 21.68
C LEU A 388 -1.59 -33.60 22.56
N LYS A 389 -1.35 -32.45 21.93
CA LYS A 389 -1.23 -31.16 22.61
C LYS A 389 -2.46 -30.31 22.34
N ASP A 390 -2.73 -29.41 23.28
CA ASP A 390 -3.80 -28.41 23.17
C ASP A 390 -3.17 -27.02 23.17
N TYR A 391 -3.55 -26.21 22.19
CA TYR A 391 -3.05 -24.86 22.00
C TYR A 391 -4.22 -23.89 22.14
N GLY A 392 -4.22 -23.12 23.23
CA GLY A 392 -5.19 -22.06 23.46
C GLY A 392 -4.90 -20.84 22.60
N ILE A 393 -5.95 -20.16 22.14
CA ILE A 393 -5.81 -18.98 21.29
C ILE A 393 -5.96 -17.70 22.11
N PHE A 394 -5.01 -16.79 21.91
CA PHE A 394 -4.95 -15.49 22.59
C PHE A 394 -4.76 -14.39 21.55
N TYR A 395 -5.45 -13.27 21.75
CA TYR A 395 -5.40 -12.13 20.84
C TYR A 395 -4.88 -10.90 21.55
N VAL A 396 -3.89 -10.27 20.96
CA VAL A 396 -3.45 -8.93 21.35
C VAL A 396 -3.74 -7.99 20.18
N PRO A 397 -4.48 -6.88 20.39
CA PRO A 397 -4.68 -5.89 19.33
C PRO A 397 -3.33 -5.47 18.77
N ALA A 398 -3.20 -5.48 17.44
CA ALA A 398 -2.00 -4.95 16.80
C ALA A 398 -2.06 -3.42 16.78
N VAL A 399 -3.24 -2.80 16.68
CA VAL A 399 -3.43 -1.35 16.79
C VAL A 399 -2.88 -0.85 18.13
N ASN A 400 -2.13 0.26 18.09
CA ASN A 400 -1.59 0.85 19.31
C ASN A 400 -2.70 1.23 20.29
N SER A 401 -2.52 0.86 21.56
CA SER A 401 -3.47 1.12 22.65
C SER A 401 -3.87 2.60 22.82
N GLU A 402 -3.07 3.57 22.37
CA GLU A 402 -3.48 4.98 22.42
C GLU A 402 -4.73 5.27 21.58
N TYR A 403 -4.96 4.48 20.52
CA TYR A 403 -6.12 4.54 19.63
C TYR A 403 -7.25 3.58 20.05
N LEU A 404 -7.11 2.87 21.17
CA LEU A 404 -8.12 1.96 21.69
C LEU A 404 -8.82 2.55 22.92
N ASN A 405 -10.14 2.36 23.01
CA ASN A 405 -10.95 2.84 24.14
C ASN A 405 -11.03 1.83 25.29
N ASP A 406 -11.03 0.55 24.97
CA ASP A 406 -11.33 -0.59 25.86
C ASP A 406 -10.12 -1.50 26.11
N PHE A 407 -8.94 -1.13 25.58
CA PHE A 407 -7.68 -1.84 25.79
C PHE A 407 -6.59 -0.85 26.22
N THR A 408 -6.37 -0.73 27.53
CA THR A 408 -5.46 0.25 28.14
C THR A 408 -4.44 -0.44 29.05
N PRO A 409 -3.32 -0.92 28.51
CA PRO A 409 -2.27 -1.53 29.32
C PRO A 409 -1.54 -0.49 30.18
N ASP A 410 -1.08 -0.89 31.37
CA ASP A 410 -0.24 -0.04 32.22
C ASP A 410 1.20 0.08 31.67
N ILE A 411 1.53 -0.78 30.71
CA ILE A 411 2.78 -0.79 29.96
C ILE A 411 2.48 -0.21 28.57
N THR A 412 2.98 1.00 28.32
CA THR A 412 2.92 1.61 26.99
C THR A 412 4.23 1.35 26.29
N PHE A 413 4.16 0.72 25.12
CA PHE A 413 5.31 0.61 24.25
C PHE A 413 5.46 1.91 23.48
N GLU A 414 6.64 2.51 23.54
CA GLU A 414 7.02 3.41 22.46
C GLU A 414 6.87 2.60 21.19
N VAL A 415 6.00 3.08 20.31
CA VAL A 415 5.95 2.56 18.95
C VAL A 415 7.39 2.70 18.46
N ASN A 416 7.99 1.61 17.95
CA ASN A 416 8.93 1.79 16.86
C ASN A 416 8.10 2.36 15.72
N MET A 417 7.86 3.66 15.81
CA MET A 417 7.68 4.47 14.65
C MET A 417 8.85 4.07 13.74
N PRO A 418 8.64 3.56 12.49
CA PRO A 418 9.49 4.16 11.46
C PRO A 418 9.30 5.65 11.69
N GLU A 419 10.34 6.44 11.91
CA GLU A 419 10.23 7.83 12.37
C GLU A 419 8.93 8.52 11.91
N SER A 420 7.96 8.49 12.84
CA SER A 420 6.52 8.70 12.69
C SER A 420 5.79 8.02 11.52
N SER A 421 4.46 7.96 11.62
CA SER A 421 3.67 8.43 10.47
C SER A 421 4.38 9.68 9.99
N ALA A 422 5.26 9.60 8.97
CA ALA A 422 6.11 10.73 8.65
C ALA A 422 5.14 11.87 8.53
N LYS A 423 5.22 12.82 9.47
CA LYS A 423 4.58 14.10 9.24
C LYS A 423 5.21 14.47 7.93
N ALA A 424 4.41 14.37 6.87
CA ALA A 424 4.94 14.39 5.53
C ALA A 424 5.93 15.54 5.49
N VAL A 425 7.18 15.23 5.17
CA VAL A 425 8.23 16.22 5.33
C VAL A 425 7.86 17.33 4.38
N HIS A 426 7.50 18.45 4.97
CA HIS A 426 7.09 19.60 4.20
C HIS A 426 8.36 20.19 3.60
N ILE A 427 8.50 20.03 2.30
CA ILE A 427 9.51 20.74 1.54
C ILE A 427 8.92 22.12 1.29
N PRO A 428 9.51 23.19 1.88
CA PRO A 428 8.96 24.53 1.78
C PRO A 428 8.87 24.94 0.31
N ALA A 429 7.85 25.72 -0.01
CA ALA A 429 7.82 26.41 -1.29
C ALA A 429 9.05 27.31 -1.41
N ILE A 430 9.61 27.40 -2.62
CA ILE A 430 10.76 28.28 -2.86
C ILE A 430 10.29 29.74 -2.64
N GLU A 431 10.80 30.35 -1.57
CA GLU A 431 10.66 31.78 -1.30
C GLU A 431 11.99 32.47 -1.62
N LEU A 432 11.93 33.43 -2.55
CA LEU A 432 13.13 34.13 -2.99
C LEU A 432 13.51 35.25 -2.01
N PRO A 433 14.80 35.52 -1.85
CA PRO A 433 15.27 36.51 -0.89
C PRO A 433 14.88 37.92 -1.35
N GLU A 434 14.71 38.82 -0.38
CA GLU A 434 14.70 40.24 -0.69
C GLU A 434 16.09 40.66 -1.18
N THR A 435 16.12 41.47 -2.24
CA THR A 435 17.36 41.99 -2.86
C THR A 435 18.39 42.45 -1.82
N SER A 436 19.59 41.87 -1.86
CA SER A 436 20.70 42.25 -0.98
C SER A 436 21.96 42.49 -1.81
N ASP A 437 22.60 43.65 -1.61
CA ASP A 437 23.74 44.12 -2.40
C ASP A 437 25.04 43.31 -2.21
N THR A 438 25.00 42.10 -1.63
CA THR A 438 26.21 41.42 -1.10
C THR A 438 26.36 39.92 -1.39
N ALA A 439 25.52 39.31 -2.22
CA ALA A 439 25.65 37.89 -2.59
C ALA A 439 25.60 37.69 -4.11
N ASN A 440 26.59 36.99 -4.68
CA ASN A 440 26.43 36.34 -5.98
C ASN A 440 25.66 35.04 -5.73
N MET A 441 24.60 34.79 -6.50
CA MET A 441 23.85 33.53 -6.48
C MET A 441 23.95 32.86 -7.84
N ASP A 442 24.07 31.54 -7.86
CA ASP A 442 24.04 30.73 -9.09
C ASP A 442 22.63 30.61 -9.66
N MET A 443 22.52 30.73 -10.99
CA MET A 443 21.23 30.72 -11.69
C MET A 443 20.70 29.31 -11.88
N ILE A 444 19.82 28.85 -10.97
CA ILE A 444 19.03 27.63 -11.22
C ILE A 444 18.01 27.91 -12.34
N GLY A 445 17.98 27.06 -13.34
CA GLY A 445 16.93 27.09 -14.36
C GLY A 445 15.56 26.82 -13.72
N LEU A 446 14.61 27.74 -13.87
CA LEU A 446 13.26 27.57 -13.33
C LEU A 446 12.17 28.07 -14.27
N VAL A 447 10.97 27.49 -14.15
CA VAL A 447 9.75 27.89 -14.85
C VAL A 447 8.55 27.83 -13.92
N VAL A 448 7.73 28.89 -13.93
CA VAL A 448 6.43 28.91 -13.24
C VAL A 448 5.34 28.39 -14.17
N TYR A 449 4.63 27.35 -13.75
CA TYR A 449 3.52 26.75 -14.50
C TYR A 449 2.40 26.34 -13.56
N GLN A 450 1.16 26.76 -13.85
CA GLN A 450 -0.02 26.57 -13.02
C GLN A 450 0.17 26.95 -11.54
N GLY A 451 0.94 28.02 -11.30
CA GLY A 451 1.27 28.49 -9.95
C GLY A 451 2.29 27.66 -9.18
N ARG A 452 2.93 26.67 -9.81
CA ARG A 452 4.02 25.85 -9.25
C ARG A 452 5.37 26.29 -9.84
N ILE A 453 6.45 26.07 -9.10
CA ILE A 453 7.82 26.41 -9.52
C ILE A 453 8.55 25.11 -9.87
N TYR A 454 8.88 24.94 -11.14
CA TYR A 454 9.67 23.80 -11.61
C TYR A 454 11.12 24.23 -11.72
N THR A 455 12.03 23.43 -11.17
CA THR A 455 13.47 23.70 -11.13
C THR A 455 14.23 22.66 -11.94
N GLN A 456 15.38 23.05 -12.49
CA GLN A 456 16.20 22.22 -13.34
C GLN A 456 16.56 20.87 -12.67
N ALA A 457 16.26 19.76 -13.36
CA ALA A 457 16.58 18.41 -12.91
C ALA A 457 17.71 17.78 -13.74
N TYR A 458 17.51 17.61 -15.05
CA TYR A 458 18.53 17.06 -15.94
C TYR A 458 18.48 17.71 -17.33
N THR A 459 19.64 17.84 -17.96
CA THR A 459 19.79 18.45 -19.28
C THR A 459 20.39 17.44 -20.26
N TYR A 460 19.73 17.27 -21.39
CA TYR A 460 20.15 16.43 -22.50
C TYR A 460 20.52 17.31 -23.69
N THR A 461 21.63 16.98 -24.36
CA THR A 461 22.07 17.73 -25.55
C THR A 461 22.48 16.80 -26.69
N GLY A 462 22.34 17.27 -27.93
CA GLY A 462 22.78 16.53 -29.10
C GLY A 462 22.11 15.16 -29.21
N ASN A 463 22.91 14.08 -29.33
CA ASN A 463 22.40 12.73 -29.54
C ASN A 463 21.57 12.20 -28.37
N GLU A 464 21.87 12.63 -27.14
CA GLU A 464 21.10 12.21 -25.95
C GLU A 464 19.68 12.80 -26.02
N ALA A 465 19.59 14.09 -26.34
CA ALA A 465 18.30 14.77 -26.53
C ALA A 465 17.50 14.14 -27.69
N GLU A 466 18.16 13.79 -28.80
CA GLU A 466 17.50 13.07 -29.90
C GLU A 466 16.94 11.71 -29.46
N GLY A 467 17.66 10.98 -28.61
CA GLY A 467 17.22 9.69 -28.07
C GLY A 467 15.91 9.78 -27.29
N ILE A 468 15.70 10.86 -26.54
CA ILE A 468 14.53 11.05 -25.67
C ILE A 468 13.45 11.96 -26.24
N LYS A 469 13.58 12.46 -27.48
CA LYS A 469 12.56 13.31 -28.13
C LYS A 469 11.16 12.70 -28.13
N HIS A 470 11.07 11.38 -28.14
CA HIS A 470 9.80 10.66 -28.13
C HIS A 470 8.98 10.92 -26.85
N LEU A 471 9.63 11.34 -25.76
CA LEU A 471 9.00 11.72 -24.49
C LEU A 471 8.37 13.11 -24.52
N ILE A 472 8.66 13.95 -25.50
CA ILE A 472 8.03 15.29 -25.59
C ILE A 472 6.52 15.12 -25.84
N GLY A 473 5.73 15.68 -24.93
CA GLY A 473 4.27 15.62 -24.91
C GLY A 473 3.60 16.83 -25.55
N GLU A 474 2.47 17.22 -24.96
CA GLU A 474 1.70 18.39 -25.37
C GLU A 474 2.44 19.68 -25.04
N HIS A 475 2.33 20.67 -25.93
CA HIS A 475 2.83 22.03 -25.70
C HIS A 475 1.99 22.72 -24.61
N LEU A 476 2.66 23.23 -23.58
CA LEU A 476 2.05 23.87 -22.42
C LEU A 476 2.10 25.39 -22.55
N GLY A 477 3.19 25.94 -23.09
CA GLY A 477 3.37 27.38 -23.27
C GLY A 477 4.81 27.77 -23.56
N THR A 478 5.17 29.02 -23.29
CA THR A 478 6.49 29.57 -23.63
C THR A 478 7.10 30.24 -22.40
N ALA A 479 8.20 29.67 -21.92
CA ALA A 479 9.04 30.22 -20.84
C ALA A 479 9.64 31.55 -21.30
N LYS A 480 9.43 32.61 -20.51
CA LYS A 480 9.64 34.00 -20.92
C LYS A 480 11.08 34.51 -20.77
N GLY A 481 11.90 33.88 -19.93
CA GLY A 481 13.27 34.32 -19.63
C GLY A 481 13.32 35.75 -19.10
N ASN A 482 12.33 36.13 -18.30
CA ASN A 482 12.06 37.51 -17.93
C ASN A 482 12.26 37.80 -16.44
N ILE A 483 12.68 36.80 -15.67
CA ILE A 483 12.97 36.90 -14.25
C ILE A 483 14.38 36.37 -13.97
N ASP A 484 14.97 36.87 -12.89
CA ASP A 484 16.28 36.50 -12.33
C ASP A 484 16.13 36.33 -10.80
N GLU A 485 17.23 36.05 -10.10
CA GLU A 485 17.28 35.83 -8.64
C GLU A 485 16.87 37.09 -7.84
N TRP A 486 16.78 38.24 -8.52
CA TRP A 486 16.47 39.54 -7.94
C TRP A 486 15.07 40.05 -8.29
N SER A 487 14.32 39.28 -9.09
CA SER A 487 12.97 39.65 -9.50
C SER A 487 11.99 39.50 -8.32
N SER A 488 10.99 40.38 -8.27
CA SER A 488 10.03 40.42 -7.16
C SER A 488 9.09 39.20 -7.15
N GLN A 489 8.53 38.85 -5.98
CA GLN A 489 7.57 37.75 -5.86
C GLN A 489 6.36 37.89 -6.81
N ASP A 490 5.92 39.13 -7.08
CA ASP A 490 4.84 39.43 -8.03
C ASP A 490 5.22 39.09 -9.48
N GLU A 491 6.50 39.20 -9.85
CA GLU A 491 7.00 38.84 -11.18
C GLU A 491 7.07 37.32 -11.35
N TYR A 492 7.37 36.58 -10.28
CA TYR A 492 7.31 35.12 -10.24
C TYR A 492 5.87 34.57 -10.26
N ALA A 493 4.89 35.28 -9.68
CA ALA A 493 3.48 34.87 -9.70
C ALA A 493 2.83 34.90 -11.11
N THR A 494 3.58 35.28 -12.15
CA THR A 494 3.11 35.31 -13.53
C THR A 494 3.34 33.96 -14.21
N GLU A 495 2.29 33.39 -14.80
CA GLU A 495 2.39 32.15 -15.58
C GLU A 495 3.51 32.22 -16.65
N PHE A 496 4.36 31.19 -16.70
CA PHE A 496 5.57 31.09 -17.51
C PHE A 496 6.64 32.16 -17.24
N ALA A 497 6.62 32.82 -16.08
CA ALA A 497 7.82 33.48 -15.60
C ALA A 497 8.93 32.42 -15.45
N SER A 498 10.12 32.73 -15.94
CA SER A 498 11.24 31.79 -15.95
C SER A 498 12.59 32.49 -16.03
N SER A 499 13.63 31.88 -15.45
CA SER A 499 15.04 32.27 -15.63
C SER A 499 15.62 31.75 -16.96
N VAL A 500 14.95 30.75 -17.55
CA VAL A 500 15.27 30.14 -18.84
C VAL A 500 14.26 30.52 -19.92
N SER A 501 14.65 30.49 -21.19
CA SER A 501 13.75 30.77 -22.33
C SER A 501 13.54 29.52 -23.16
N GLY A 502 12.32 29.29 -23.65
CA GLY A 502 12.03 28.20 -24.56
C GLY A 502 10.57 27.77 -24.55
N GLU A 503 10.24 26.85 -25.46
CA GLU A 503 8.90 26.25 -25.51
C GLU A 503 8.81 25.14 -24.45
N VAL A 504 7.73 25.17 -23.67
CA VAL A 504 7.49 24.28 -22.54
C VAL A 504 6.50 23.19 -22.95
N TYR A 505 6.82 21.95 -22.61
CA TYR A 505 6.03 20.77 -22.95
C TYR A 505 5.84 19.87 -21.72
N SER A 506 4.76 19.09 -21.73
CA SER A 506 4.62 17.94 -20.84
C SER A 506 5.61 16.83 -21.22
N VAL A 507 5.93 15.94 -20.29
CA VAL A 507 6.78 14.76 -20.53
C VAL A 507 5.91 13.51 -20.47
N LYS A 508 5.87 12.73 -21.55
CA LYS A 508 5.10 11.49 -21.61
C LYS A 508 5.64 10.49 -20.59
N GLY A 509 4.74 9.85 -19.86
CA GLY A 509 5.10 8.92 -18.79
C GLY A 509 5.27 9.58 -17.43
N TYR A 510 5.27 10.92 -17.34
CA TYR A 510 5.40 11.65 -16.08
C TYR A 510 4.19 12.56 -15.85
N ASP A 511 3.81 12.76 -14.59
CA ASP A 511 2.77 13.72 -14.22
C ASP A 511 3.25 15.16 -14.48
N THR A 512 2.45 15.96 -15.17
CA THR A 512 2.78 17.38 -15.44
C THR A 512 2.90 18.23 -14.19
N THR A 513 2.31 17.81 -13.06
CA THR A 513 2.46 18.43 -11.74
C THR A 513 3.78 18.09 -11.07
N PHE A 514 4.53 17.11 -11.59
CA PHE A 514 5.88 16.78 -11.17
C PHE A 514 6.92 17.23 -12.19
N ARG A 515 6.81 16.81 -13.46
CA ARG A 515 7.86 17.01 -14.46
C ARG A 515 7.35 17.64 -15.76
N ILE A 516 8.03 18.70 -16.18
CA ILE A 516 7.87 19.34 -17.48
C ILE A 516 9.22 19.43 -18.19
N CYS A 517 9.24 19.81 -19.46
CA CYS A 517 10.48 20.04 -20.17
C CYS A 517 10.47 21.30 -21.02
N ILE A 518 11.65 21.88 -21.20
CA ILE A 518 11.91 22.84 -22.28
C ILE A 518 12.56 22.08 -23.42
N TYR A 519 12.05 22.31 -24.63
CA TYR A 519 12.65 21.83 -25.86
C TYR A 519 13.10 23.01 -26.72
N SER A 520 14.33 22.93 -27.23
CA SER A 520 14.85 23.84 -28.24
C SER A 520 15.81 23.13 -29.19
N GLU A 521 16.09 23.79 -30.31
CA GLU A 521 17.12 23.37 -31.26
C GLU A 521 18.18 24.47 -31.32
N TYR A 522 19.45 24.06 -31.33
CA TYR A 522 20.59 24.97 -31.49
C TYR A 522 21.52 24.47 -32.59
N GLU A 523 22.33 25.37 -33.13
CA GLU A 523 23.34 25.05 -34.13
C GLU A 523 24.69 24.93 -33.42
N ASP A 524 25.36 23.78 -33.56
CA ASP A 524 26.67 23.54 -32.96
C ASP A 524 27.81 24.22 -33.74
N GLU A 525 29.05 24.07 -33.28
CA GLU A 525 30.24 24.66 -33.91
C GLU A 525 30.47 24.19 -35.37
N ASN A 526 29.83 23.10 -35.79
CA ASN A 526 29.92 22.54 -37.14
C ASN A 526 28.73 22.91 -38.03
N ASN A 527 27.89 23.84 -37.60
CA ASN A 527 26.62 24.19 -38.24
C ASN A 527 25.61 23.03 -38.32
N GLU A 528 25.73 22.05 -37.42
CA GLU A 528 24.74 20.98 -37.31
C GLU A 528 23.65 21.37 -36.30
N GLN A 529 22.40 21.16 -36.72
CA GLN A 529 21.25 21.29 -35.83
C GLN A 529 21.28 20.18 -34.77
N LYS A 530 21.27 20.57 -33.50
CA LYS A 530 21.25 19.70 -32.32
C LYS A 530 20.04 20.01 -31.45
N ALA A 531 19.43 18.97 -30.90
CA ALA A 531 18.38 19.11 -29.91
C ALA A 531 18.95 19.45 -28.53
N PHE A 532 18.15 20.21 -27.78
CA PHE A 532 18.33 20.49 -26.36
C PHE A 532 17.02 20.20 -25.65
N ILE A 533 17.07 19.36 -24.62
CA ILE A 533 15.93 19.06 -23.76
C ILE A 533 16.38 19.27 -22.32
N GLN A 534 15.70 20.15 -21.59
CA GLN A 534 15.90 20.32 -20.15
C GLN A 534 14.65 19.88 -19.41
N PHE A 535 14.79 18.91 -18.52
CA PHE A 535 13.73 18.51 -17.60
C PHE A 535 13.74 19.43 -16.38
N LEU A 536 12.55 19.82 -15.95
CA LEU A 536 12.33 20.59 -14.74
C LEU A 536 11.31 19.87 -13.86
N ASP A 537 11.65 19.75 -12.57
CA ASP A 537 10.84 19.07 -11.57
C ASP A 537 10.27 20.06 -10.55
N ASP A 538 9.01 19.85 -10.18
CA ASP A 538 8.35 20.51 -9.03
C ASP A 538 8.61 19.69 -7.76
N LEU A 539 9.64 20.10 -7.02
CA LEU A 539 10.10 19.45 -5.79
C LEU A 539 9.93 20.33 -4.55
N ASN A 540 9.10 21.38 -4.62
CA ASN A 540 8.95 22.36 -3.55
C ASN A 540 7.50 22.69 -3.25
N GLY A 541 7.21 23.12 -2.02
CA GLY A 541 5.83 23.33 -1.57
C GLY A 541 5.01 22.05 -1.52
N ILE A 542 5.69 20.91 -1.36
CA ILE A 542 5.11 19.56 -1.35
C ILE A 542 5.36 18.89 0.01
N ASP A 543 4.47 17.96 0.33
CA ASP A 543 4.55 17.10 1.49
C ASP A 543 4.91 15.70 1.00
N LEU A 544 5.98 15.09 1.53
CA LEU A 544 6.38 13.71 1.21
C LEU A 544 6.28 12.83 2.45
N ALA A 545 5.38 11.85 2.46
CA ALA A 545 5.22 10.95 3.61
C ALA A 545 6.18 9.76 3.59
N SER A 546 6.70 9.38 2.43
CA SER A 546 7.64 8.26 2.29
C SER A 546 8.47 8.40 1.03
N GLY A 547 9.58 7.66 0.95
CA GLY A 547 10.45 7.63 -0.22
C GLY A 547 9.72 7.18 -1.49
N SER A 548 8.76 6.25 -1.39
CA SER A 548 8.05 5.72 -2.57
C SER A 548 7.34 6.81 -3.37
N GLU A 549 6.83 7.85 -2.72
CA GLU A 549 6.20 8.98 -3.40
C GLU A 549 7.16 9.71 -4.35
N LEU A 550 8.46 9.70 -4.07
CA LEU A 550 9.47 10.28 -4.96
C LEU A 550 10.07 9.22 -5.90
N PHE A 551 10.59 8.13 -5.33
CA PHE A 551 11.39 7.17 -6.09
C PHE A 551 10.54 6.30 -7.01
N GLU A 552 9.28 6.02 -6.66
CA GLU A 552 8.38 5.19 -7.46
C GLU A 552 7.27 5.99 -8.13
N ASP A 553 6.50 6.80 -7.39
CA ASP A 553 5.34 7.50 -7.98
C ASP A 553 5.75 8.61 -8.96
N ARG A 554 6.91 9.24 -8.74
CA ARG A 554 7.42 10.35 -9.57
C ARG A 554 8.55 9.93 -10.51
N LEU A 555 9.55 9.19 -10.00
CA LEU A 555 10.75 8.81 -10.74
C LEU A 555 10.69 7.42 -11.37
N HIS A 556 9.76 6.56 -10.93
CA HIS A 556 9.54 5.21 -11.46
C HIS A 556 10.80 4.33 -11.49
N ILE A 557 11.62 4.32 -10.43
CA ILE A 557 12.96 3.73 -10.45
C ILE A 557 12.96 2.20 -10.52
N SER A 558 12.22 1.52 -9.64
CA SER A 558 12.38 0.07 -9.42
C SER A 558 12.14 -0.79 -10.65
N GLU A 559 11.15 -0.46 -11.47
CA GLU A 559 10.80 -1.24 -12.67
C GLU A 559 11.47 -0.72 -13.96
N ASN A 560 12.05 0.49 -13.95
CA ASN A 560 12.59 1.12 -15.15
C ASN A 560 14.12 1.29 -15.16
N THR A 561 14.84 0.83 -14.14
CA THR A 561 16.31 0.91 -14.15
C THR A 561 16.89 -0.14 -15.12
N GLU A 562 17.56 0.31 -16.18
CA GLU A 562 18.25 -0.55 -17.15
C GLU A 562 19.71 -0.80 -16.73
N ALA A 563 20.39 0.22 -16.22
CA ALA A 563 21.78 0.11 -15.79
C ALA A 563 22.08 1.07 -14.63
N VAL A 564 22.91 0.60 -13.69
CA VAL A 564 23.41 1.40 -12.58
C VAL A 564 24.91 1.65 -12.78
N ARG A 565 25.26 2.91 -12.96
CA ARG A 565 26.66 3.38 -12.93
C ARG A 565 26.88 4.22 -11.69
N PHE A 566 28.13 4.43 -11.31
CA PHE A 566 28.48 5.30 -10.21
C PHE A 566 29.72 6.16 -10.54
N GLN A 567 29.89 7.22 -9.78
CA GLN A 567 31.14 7.99 -9.69
C GLN A 567 31.45 8.34 -8.23
N TYR A 568 32.73 8.54 -7.94
CA TYR A 568 33.17 9.01 -6.63
C TYR A 568 32.81 10.47 -6.41
N HIS A 569 32.67 10.88 -5.15
CA HIS A 569 32.36 12.27 -4.81
C HIS A 569 33.38 13.27 -5.34
N ASP A 570 34.69 12.97 -5.31
CA ASP A 570 35.71 13.83 -5.92
C ASP A 570 35.49 13.99 -7.43
N ASP A 571 35.09 12.93 -8.14
CA ASP A 571 34.84 13.04 -9.58
C ASP A 571 33.57 13.88 -9.83
N TRP A 572 32.56 13.78 -8.97
CA TRP A 572 31.38 14.65 -9.00
C TRP A 572 31.72 16.12 -8.73
N ASP A 573 32.44 16.40 -7.65
CA ASP A 573 32.80 17.75 -7.18
C ASP A 573 33.66 18.50 -8.20
N TRP A 574 34.54 17.77 -8.91
CA TRP A 574 35.39 18.33 -9.95
C TRP A 574 34.82 18.19 -11.38
N ASN A 575 33.55 17.80 -11.52
CA ASN A 575 32.83 17.56 -12.78
C ASN A 575 33.65 16.69 -13.78
N ARG A 576 34.17 15.57 -13.30
CA ARG A 576 34.89 14.56 -14.07
C ARG A 576 33.93 13.42 -14.38
N GLU A 577 33.65 13.19 -15.65
CA GLU A 577 32.75 12.12 -16.14
C GLU A 577 33.41 10.72 -16.06
N ASN A 578 33.95 10.36 -14.90
CA ASN A 578 34.60 9.08 -14.66
C ASN A 578 33.60 8.04 -14.12
N LEU A 579 32.62 7.70 -14.97
CA LEU A 579 31.56 6.75 -14.64
C LEU A 579 32.08 5.30 -14.68
N GLN A 580 31.71 4.51 -13.69
CA GLN A 580 32.00 3.08 -13.57
C GLN A 580 30.70 2.28 -13.45
N ASP A 581 30.68 1.06 -13.99
CA ASP A 581 29.54 0.16 -13.80
C ASP A 581 29.51 -0.34 -12.34
N ALA A 582 28.34 -0.31 -11.72
CA ALA A 582 28.14 -0.84 -10.38
C ALA A 582 27.83 -2.35 -10.45
N ASP A 583 28.55 -3.17 -9.68
CA ASP A 583 28.32 -4.63 -9.61
C ASP A 583 27.33 -4.95 -8.49
N ILE A 584 26.06 -4.57 -8.68
CA ILE A 584 24.99 -4.76 -7.70
C ILE A 584 24.12 -5.94 -8.14
N SER A 585 23.90 -6.90 -7.24
CA SER A 585 23.01 -8.03 -7.53
C SER A 585 21.54 -7.58 -7.60
N GLU A 586 20.71 -8.31 -8.35
CA GLU A 586 19.28 -8.01 -8.48
C GLU A 586 18.57 -8.02 -7.11
N GLU A 587 18.94 -8.95 -6.23
CA GLU A 587 18.41 -9.04 -4.86
C GLU A 587 18.84 -7.84 -4.01
N THR A 588 20.10 -7.41 -4.13
CA THR A 588 20.63 -6.25 -3.39
C THR A 588 19.95 -4.97 -3.84
N TRP A 589 19.75 -4.79 -5.15
CA TRP A 589 19.05 -3.64 -5.70
C TRP A 589 17.58 -3.59 -5.26
N LYS A 590 16.88 -4.73 -5.29
CA LYS A 590 15.48 -4.83 -4.83
C LYS A 590 15.33 -4.50 -3.35
N GLU A 591 16.23 -5.00 -2.51
CA GLU A 591 16.21 -4.68 -1.08
C GLU A 591 16.53 -3.21 -0.84
N PHE A 592 17.53 -2.66 -1.53
CA PHE A 592 17.88 -1.24 -1.45
C PHE A 592 16.69 -0.34 -1.81
N MET A 593 16.00 -0.62 -2.92
CA MET A 593 14.81 0.11 -3.33
C MET A 593 13.67 -0.06 -2.33
N SER A 594 13.43 -1.28 -1.82
CA SER A 594 12.39 -1.51 -0.80
C SER A 594 12.62 -0.70 0.49
N GLN A 595 13.87 -0.59 0.93
CA GLN A 595 14.21 0.24 2.10
C GLN A 595 14.09 1.74 1.78
N LEU A 596 14.45 2.13 0.56
CA LEU A 596 14.33 3.51 0.11
C LEU A 596 12.87 3.95 0.03
N ASP A 597 12.00 3.09 -0.48
CA ASP A 597 10.56 3.33 -0.65
C ASP A 597 9.83 3.46 0.68
N SER A 598 10.19 2.61 1.64
CA SER A 598 9.59 2.61 2.98
C SER A 598 10.19 3.67 3.91
N GLY A 599 11.36 4.23 3.57
CA GLY A 599 12.06 5.18 4.40
C GLY A 599 11.43 6.57 4.41
N GLY A 600 11.50 7.25 5.56
CA GLY A 600 11.09 8.63 5.72
C GLY A 600 12.18 9.61 5.28
N PHE A 601 11.77 10.79 4.81
CA PHE A 601 12.70 11.88 4.53
C PHE A 601 13.24 12.49 5.83
N VAL A 602 14.50 12.87 5.80
CA VAL A 602 15.20 13.65 6.82
C VAL A 602 15.84 14.87 6.16
N TYR A 603 15.62 16.03 6.76
CA TYR A 603 16.31 17.24 6.37
C TYR A 603 17.71 17.26 7.00
N THR A 604 18.74 17.44 6.18
CA THR A 604 20.14 17.12 6.55
C THR A 604 21.06 18.33 6.64
N TRP A 605 20.59 19.52 6.28
CA TRP A 605 21.37 20.76 6.41
C TRP A 605 21.25 21.35 7.83
N ASN A 606 22.38 21.74 8.41
CA ASN A 606 22.39 22.45 9.70
C ASN A 606 23.50 23.53 9.69
N PRO A 607 23.13 24.82 9.56
CA PRO A 607 24.11 25.91 9.45
C PRO A 607 24.88 26.18 10.75
N ASP A 608 24.40 25.69 11.90
CA ASP A 608 25.01 25.94 13.22
C ASP A 608 26.00 24.84 13.66
N SER A 609 26.06 23.69 12.95
CA SER A 609 26.99 22.59 13.25
C SER A 609 28.11 22.51 12.21
N SER A 610 29.19 23.25 12.44
CA SER A 610 30.41 23.15 11.62
C SER A 610 31.34 21.99 12.02
N ASP A 611 31.07 21.34 13.16
CA ASP A 611 31.76 20.11 13.58
C ASP A 611 30.83 18.91 13.30
N ASN A 612 31.28 17.95 12.48
CA ASN A 612 30.60 16.71 12.07
C ASN A 612 29.39 16.87 11.12
N SER A 613 29.56 17.56 9.99
CA SER A 613 28.56 17.54 8.91
C SER A 613 28.44 16.14 8.30
N ILE A 614 27.24 15.71 7.91
CA ILE A 614 27.10 14.43 7.19
C ILE A 614 27.83 14.46 5.84
N TYR A 615 28.01 15.65 5.25
CA TYR A 615 28.73 15.85 3.99
C TYR A 615 30.25 15.73 4.13
N ASP A 616 30.78 15.68 5.36
CA ASP A 616 32.20 15.40 5.59
C ASP A 616 32.52 13.89 5.53
N LYS A 617 31.49 13.04 5.47
CA LYS A 617 31.64 11.59 5.38
C LYS A 617 31.91 11.13 3.94
N ASN A 618 32.18 9.83 3.77
CA ASN A 618 32.37 9.28 2.44
C ASN A 618 31.06 9.31 1.63
N GLN A 619 31.17 9.60 0.34
CA GLN A 619 30.02 9.77 -0.54
C GLN A 619 30.27 9.13 -1.91
N ALA A 620 29.20 8.77 -2.59
CA ALA A 620 29.19 8.28 -3.96
C ALA A 620 27.93 8.76 -4.67
N HIS A 621 27.95 8.79 -5.99
CA HIS A 621 26.82 9.23 -6.80
C HIS A 621 26.44 8.11 -7.75
N LEU A 622 25.20 7.64 -7.68
CA LEU A 622 24.63 6.67 -8.62
C LEU A 622 24.01 7.41 -9.80
N ILE A 623 24.25 6.90 -10.99
CA ILE A 623 23.70 7.36 -12.26
C ILE A 623 22.89 6.20 -12.84
N LEU A 624 21.57 6.31 -12.75
CA LEU A 624 20.63 5.31 -13.22
C LEU A 624 20.26 5.63 -14.66
N SER A 625 20.54 4.70 -15.59
CA SER A 625 20.03 4.76 -16.95
C SER A 625 18.67 4.07 -16.98
N MET A 626 17.63 4.79 -17.38
CA MET A 626 16.25 4.31 -17.35
C MET A 626 15.83 3.72 -18.71
N THR A 627 14.87 2.80 -18.71
CA THR A 627 14.35 2.11 -19.92
C THR A 627 13.66 3.06 -20.91
N ASP A 628 13.19 4.22 -20.45
CA ASP A 628 12.63 5.29 -21.29
C ASP A 628 13.71 6.23 -21.88
N GLY A 629 14.98 5.97 -21.58
CA GLY A 629 16.14 6.74 -22.01
C GLY A 629 16.50 7.90 -21.09
N THR A 630 15.78 8.10 -19.98
CA THR A 630 16.08 9.15 -19.01
C THR A 630 17.21 8.76 -18.05
N THR A 631 17.69 9.73 -17.28
CA THR A 631 18.72 9.56 -16.26
C THR A 631 18.23 10.07 -14.91
N VAL A 632 18.40 9.25 -13.86
CA VAL A 632 18.16 9.63 -12.46
C VAL A 632 19.49 9.60 -11.71
N LYS A 633 19.77 10.63 -10.91
CA LYS A 633 20.99 10.71 -10.09
C LYS A 633 20.66 10.62 -8.61
N LEU A 634 21.26 9.67 -7.92
CA LEU A 634 21.14 9.50 -6.48
C LEU A 634 22.48 9.78 -5.79
N ARG A 635 22.46 10.53 -4.69
CA ARG A 635 23.61 10.78 -3.83
C ARG A 635 23.55 9.84 -2.64
N LEU A 636 24.63 9.10 -2.42
CA LEU A 636 24.84 8.21 -1.29
C LEU A 636 25.82 8.86 -0.31
N ILE A 637 25.43 8.96 0.96
CA ILE A 637 26.26 9.48 2.03
C ILE A 637 26.33 8.44 3.16
N GLU A 638 27.54 8.14 3.60
CA GLU A 638 27.82 7.16 4.64
C GLU A 638 26.97 7.35 5.91
N GLY A 639 26.49 6.23 6.47
CA GLY A 639 25.51 6.21 7.56
C GLY A 639 24.05 6.08 7.08
N GLY A 640 23.86 5.61 5.85
CA GLY A 640 22.55 5.19 5.34
C GLY A 640 21.74 6.26 4.61
N TYR A 641 22.34 7.38 4.20
CA TYR A 641 21.59 8.49 3.60
C TYR A 641 21.59 8.41 2.07
N VAL A 642 20.41 8.41 1.48
CA VAL A 642 20.18 8.33 0.03
C VAL A 642 19.30 9.49 -0.41
N GLY A 643 19.74 10.31 -1.35
CA GLY A 643 19.00 11.50 -1.81
C GLY A 643 18.90 11.57 -3.33
N TYR A 644 17.76 12.04 -3.84
CA TYR A 644 17.66 12.46 -5.24
C TYR A 644 18.35 13.81 -5.40
N GLU A 645 19.38 13.91 -6.25
CA GLU A 645 20.24 15.12 -6.29
C GLU A 645 19.46 16.44 -6.44
N PRO A 646 18.46 16.56 -7.33
CA PRO A 646 17.67 17.79 -7.47
C PRO A 646 16.80 18.14 -6.26
N LEU A 647 16.58 17.23 -5.32
CA LEU A 647 15.82 17.49 -4.08
C LEU A 647 16.64 18.25 -3.02
N GLY A 648 17.96 18.32 -3.20
CA GLY A 648 18.85 19.04 -2.27
C GLY A 648 19.04 18.31 -0.95
N TRP A 649 18.69 18.95 0.17
CA TRP A 649 19.06 18.51 1.53
C TRP A 649 18.08 17.53 2.18
N TYR A 650 17.15 16.97 1.42
CA TYR A 650 16.20 15.98 1.90
C TYR A 650 16.64 14.59 1.44
N PHE A 651 17.02 13.75 2.40
CA PHE A 651 17.52 12.40 2.16
C PHE A 651 16.58 11.40 2.82
N VAL A 652 16.50 10.20 2.28
CA VAL A 652 15.92 9.06 3.01
C VAL A 652 17.04 8.34 3.75
N LYS A 653 16.77 7.97 5.00
CA LYS A 653 17.71 7.18 5.80
C LYS A 653 17.29 5.72 5.83
N ILE A 654 18.13 4.83 5.32
CA ILE A 654 17.91 3.39 5.25
C ILE A 654 18.86 2.62 6.20
N PRO A 655 18.59 1.33 6.50
CA PRO A 655 19.50 0.51 7.30
C PRO A 655 20.93 0.47 6.72
N GLU A 656 21.93 0.64 7.59
CA GLU A 656 23.33 0.78 7.18
C GLU A 656 23.88 -0.46 6.47
N ASP A 657 23.44 -1.66 6.84
CA ASP A 657 23.84 -2.91 6.20
C ASP A 657 23.36 -2.99 4.74
N ILE A 658 22.11 -2.57 4.48
CA ILE A 658 21.56 -2.49 3.12
C ILE A 658 22.24 -1.39 2.31
N PHE A 659 22.44 -0.22 2.91
CA PHE A 659 23.20 0.88 2.30
C PHE A 659 24.61 0.45 1.91
N ASN A 660 25.35 -0.17 2.83
CA ASN A 660 26.73 -0.56 2.63
C ASN A 660 26.86 -1.60 1.50
N ALA A 661 25.89 -2.51 1.34
CA ALA A 661 25.89 -3.47 0.25
C ALA A 661 25.92 -2.79 -1.14
N VAL A 662 25.16 -1.70 -1.33
CA VAL A 662 25.18 -0.91 -2.56
C VAL A 662 26.41 0.01 -2.63
N TYR A 663 26.78 0.63 -1.52
CA TYR A 663 27.91 1.54 -1.45
C TYR A 663 29.25 0.85 -1.75
N ASP A 664 29.45 -0.37 -1.24
CA ASP A 664 30.65 -1.18 -1.47
C ASP A 664 30.72 -1.68 -2.92
N ALA A 665 29.58 -2.01 -3.53
CA ALA A 665 29.49 -2.34 -4.95
C ALA A 665 29.87 -1.16 -5.86
N CYS A 666 29.84 0.07 -5.31
CA CYS A 666 30.33 1.30 -5.93
C CYS A 666 31.78 1.64 -5.55
N GLY A 667 32.58 0.65 -5.13
CA GLY A 667 33.99 0.85 -4.77
C GLY A 667 34.21 1.63 -3.47
N GLY A 668 33.15 1.82 -2.67
CA GLY A 668 33.20 2.43 -1.35
C GLY A 668 34.13 1.69 -0.39
N LYS A 669 34.66 2.43 0.59
CA LYS A 669 35.32 1.86 1.77
C LYS A 669 34.77 2.59 2.99
N HIS A 670 33.98 1.90 3.78
CA HIS A 670 33.47 2.36 5.07
C HIS A 670 34.52 2.18 6.18
#